data_AF-A0A9D6VVX4-F1
#
_entry.id   AF-A0A9D6VVX4-F1
#
_cell.length_a   1.000
_cell.length_b   1.000
_cell.length_c   1.000
_cell.angle_alpha   90.00
_cell.angle_beta   90.00
_cell.angle_gamma   90.00
#
_symmetry.space_group_name_H-M   'P 1'
#
loop_
_entity.id
_entity.type
_entity.pdbx_description
1 polymer ?
#
loop_
_entity_poly.entity_id
_entity_poly.type
_entity_poly.pdbx_seq_one_letter_code
_entity_poly.pdbx_strand_id
1 'polypeptide(L)'
;MTRSLAIAFLATAFAACSAEDPAAFDEADELLPGELLGKEDSAGVPGLSATGSYVDTQAWVVENQWEDRDTANARRAGIAWAENSGLNWDEKYARWIGSLQKTPSVTTWGDTFQLTTPWGKTLPAPKLDCADTAILLRASFAAWYKLPFYLVGYDAGRRVYFGHFGIRTASGNWNGMPRFARDYRDHSSMAPADYNRSWPKDSALRARGVQTGDEQTFLGPGLRTGAYLDEIHLNKRAGHFIRLVLIYMGSANLADSLNTFNLVPEALRTGDFLLFRRARNGSGHTMVVVRAERLADGQLEAEDVYGNLPPAQPAWQTSAETKRNFTNDEGGGPSTNSSGEIYSHIGGGLKRFRVAKNVGGFWTNAWMAADEASWINDRDYDRVAARPARFAGLLGEVPPEQRRDTLLGVIQAKRQHLSQYPASCSAREAREAAFDELYVLMQAEFAKTREEVDRTYRTFDDYVFAELDYLRSPTCCWNRTNAQMYRIIVDYAQTLQASGCTVPVVFKRTAGAYRAFADYAAATGRAAQWVPWSEDEACPQRSNADDTEATHDWTAWCSLGGSTPAGCTEDSFEDNDSPAAASAVAAGSREGAVCSGDDDWFSVTGDGRPLTVTLSFTHADGDLDLEVTDESGAVLGSSNGTSNSEAVTLTTVSGRRYRIHVYGYRGAEGSYRLDLTFG
;
A
#
# COMPACT_ATOMS: atom_id res chain seq x y z
N MET A 1 -2.44 45.05 38.01
CA MET A 1 -3.16 45.95 37.10
C MET A 1 -2.17 46.54 36.11
N THR A 2 -2.07 45.94 34.92
CA THR A 2 -1.67 46.61 33.67
C THR A 2 -1.93 45.62 32.54
N ARG A 3 -2.70 46.08 31.55
CA ARG A 3 -3.22 45.34 30.41
C ARG A 3 -2.13 45.16 29.35
N SER A 4 -2.04 43.98 28.75
CA SER A 4 -1.47 43.83 27.40
C SER A 4 -2.55 43.30 26.47
N LEU A 5 -2.85 44.12 25.45
CA LEU A 5 -3.74 43.89 24.34
C LEU A 5 -3.25 42.68 23.51
N ALA A 6 -4.07 41.64 23.39
CA ALA A 6 -3.92 40.66 22.33
C ALA A 6 -4.76 41.13 21.13
N ILE A 7 -4.08 41.55 20.07
CA ILE A 7 -4.69 41.90 18.79
C ILE A 7 -5.12 40.59 18.11
N ALA A 8 -6.43 40.39 18.01
CA ALA A 8 -7.02 39.34 17.20
C ALA A 8 -6.86 39.71 15.71
N PHE A 9 -6.07 38.94 14.96
CA PHE A 9 -6.07 38.99 13.51
C PHE A 9 -7.34 38.32 13.00
N LEU A 10 -8.33 39.14 12.65
CA LEU A 10 -9.53 38.74 11.92
C LEU A 10 -9.15 38.66 10.43
N ALA A 11 -8.80 37.47 9.94
CA ALA A 11 -8.64 37.24 8.50
C ALA A 11 -10.02 37.00 7.88
N THR A 12 -10.65 38.07 7.39
CA THR A 12 -11.81 38.00 6.51
C THR A 12 -11.37 37.47 5.14
N ALA A 13 -11.62 36.18 4.88
CA ALA A 13 -11.49 35.61 3.55
C ALA A 13 -12.76 35.92 2.73
N PHE A 14 -12.70 36.96 1.90
CA PHE A 14 -13.60 37.10 0.75
C PHE A 14 -13.14 36.11 -0.33
N ALA A 15 -13.82 34.98 -0.45
CA ALA A 15 -13.59 34.04 -1.55
C ALA A 15 -14.32 34.50 -2.81
N ALA A 16 -13.62 35.27 -3.65
CA ALA A 16 -13.93 35.39 -5.06
C ALA A 16 -13.15 34.31 -5.83
N CYS A 17 -13.79 33.65 -6.78
CA CYS A 17 -13.19 32.62 -7.63
C CYS A 17 -11.91 33.12 -8.31
N SER A 18 -10.75 32.55 -7.98
CA SER A 18 -9.54 32.61 -8.79
C SER A 18 -8.71 31.35 -8.56
N ALA A 19 -8.26 30.75 -9.66
CA ALA A 19 -7.30 29.65 -9.80
C ALA A 19 -6.69 29.11 -8.50
N GLU A 20 -7.22 27.99 -8.02
CA GLU A 20 -6.64 27.22 -6.91
C GLU A 20 -5.30 26.63 -7.37
N ASP A 21 -4.28 26.78 -6.52
CA ASP A 21 -2.97 26.16 -6.68
C ASP A 21 -3.12 24.63 -6.69
N PRO A 22 -2.66 23.91 -7.74
CA PRO A 22 -2.80 22.45 -7.84
C PRO A 22 -1.87 21.65 -6.89
N ALA A 23 -1.09 22.32 -6.04
CA ALA A 23 -0.18 21.71 -5.07
C ALA A 23 -0.63 21.96 -3.61
N ALA A 24 -0.56 20.90 -2.81
CA ALA A 24 -0.76 20.83 -1.35
C ALA A 24 -2.22 20.76 -0.87
N PHE A 25 -2.81 19.57 -0.96
CA PHE A 25 -3.70 19.05 0.09
C PHE A 25 -2.90 17.96 0.83
N ASP A 26 -2.89 18.02 2.16
CA ASP A 26 -2.17 17.12 3.08
C ASP A 26 -3.19 16.49 4.06
N GLU A 27 -2.82 15.48 4.86
CA GLU A 27 -3.70 14.88 5.91
C GLU A 27 -4.31 15.96 6.83
N ALA A 28 -3.69 17.14 6.92
CA ALA A 28 -4.18 18.29 7.68
C ALA A 28 -5.52 18.87 7.20
N ASP A 29 -5.98 18.52 5.99
CA ASP A 29 -7.27 18.96 5.44
C ASP A 29 -8.43 17.99 5.76
N GLU A 30 -8.15 16.81 6.35
CA GLU A 30 -9.18 15.85 6.75
C GLU A 30 -10.08 16.39 7.86
N LEU A 31 -11.39 16.13 7.74
CA LEU A 31 -12.32 16.44 8.81
C LEU A 31 -12.21 15.40 9.91
N LEU A 32 -12.01 15.85 11.15
CA LEU A 32 -11.96 14.94 12.28
C LEU A 32 -13.33 14.30 12.59
N PRO A 33 -13.35 13.11 13.22
CA PRO A 33 -14.56 12.53 13.79
C PRO A 33 -15.08 13.38 14.95
N GLY A 34 -16.36 13.21 15.28
CA GLY A 34 -17.03 13.98 16.33
C GLY A 34 -17.16 13.20 17.64
N GLU A 35 -17.85 13.80 18.61
CA GLU A 35 -18.26 13.07 19.80
C GLU A 35 -19.35 12.02 19.45
N LEU A 36 -19.36 10.92 20.20
CA LEU A 36 -20.40 9.90 20.08
C LEU A 36 -21.77 10.51 20.45
N LEU A 37 -22.71 10.51 19.49
CA LEU A 37 -24.01 11.20 19.63
C LEU A 37 -25.15 10.28 20.12
N GLY A 38 -24.96 8.96 20.07
CA GLY A 38 -25.99 7.95 20.38
C GLY A 38 -25.69 7.09 21.62
N LYS A 39 -26.72 6.36 22.10
CA LYS A 39 -26.59 5.42 23.24
C LYS A 39 -25.91 4.10 22.87
N GLU A 40 -26.00 3.71 21.60
CA GLU A 40 -25.47 2.47 21.03
C GLU A 40 -24.54 2.79 19.87
N ASP A 41 -23.34 3.33 20.13
CA ASP A 41 -22.33 3.43 19.07
C ASP A 41 -22.81 4.27 17.86
N SER A 42 -23.42 5.43 18.16
CA SER A 42 -24.06 6.35 17.20
C SER A 42 -25.06 5.71 16.21
N ALA A 43 -25.50 4.47 16.47
CA ALA A 43 -26.45 3.77 15.62
C ALA A 43 -27.81 4.48 15.59
N GLY A 44 -28.43 4.51 14.42
CA GLY A 44 -29.74 5.11 14.24
C GLY A 44 -29.78 6.64 14.34
N VAL A 45 -28.63 7.31 14.45
CA VAL A 45 -28.56 8.78 14.47
C VAL A 45 -29.00 9.32 13.10
N PRO A 46 -30.09 10.12 13.03
CA PRO A 46 -30.59 10.63 11.77
C PRO A 46 -29.59 11.63 11.16
N GLY A 47 -29.36 11.47 9.85
CA GLY A 47 -28.62 12.39 9.02
C GLY A 47 -29.53 13.45 8.42
N LEU A 48 -29.48 13.60 7.09
CA LEU A 48 -30.29 14.57 6.35
C LEU A 48 -31.66 14.01 5.99
N SER A 49 -32.65 14.89 5.76
CA SER A 49 -33.97 14.48 5.30
C SER A 49 -33.90 13.72 3.98
N ALA A 50 -34.56 12.56 3.89
CA ALA A 50 -34.65 11.80 2.65
C ALA A 50 -35.54 12.47 1.59
N THR A 51 -36.38 13.42 1.99
CA THR A 51 -37.26 14.21 1.12
C THR A 51 -36.76 15.64 0.89
N GLY A 52 -35.54 15.96 1.36
CA GLY A 52 -34.91 17.25 1.12
C GLY A 52 -34.65 17.52 -0.37
N SER A 53 -34.66 18.79 -0.77
CA SER A 53 -34.29 19.17 -2.13
C SER A 53 -32.77 19.19 -2.31
N TYR A 54 -32.28 18.30 -3.18
CA TYR A 54 -30.87 18.12 -3.50
C TYR A 54 -30.56 18.35 -4.99
N VAL A 55 -31.52 18.88 -5.75
CA VAL A 55 -31.51 18.90 -7.22
C VAL A 55 -30.24 19.49 -7.83
N ASP A 56 -29.67 20.53 -7.21
CA ASP A 56 -28.44 21.16 -7.69
C ASP A 56 -27.17 20.51 -7.13
N THR A 57 -27.22 19.93 -5.93
CA THR A 57 -26.04 19.47 -5.19
C THR A 57 -25.81 17.97 -5.29
N GLN A 58 -26.77 17.19 -5.78
CA GLN A 58 -26.64 15.74 -5.83
C GLN A 58 -25.50 15.30 -6.77
N ALA A 59 -24.64 14.42 -6.26
CA ALA A 59 -23.62 13.73 -7.03
C ALA A 59 -24.26 12.62 -7.90
N TRP A 60 -25.29 11.93 -7.41
CA TRP A 60 -26.14 11.03 -8.19
C TRP A 60 -27.53 10.89 -7.59
N VAL A 61 -28.48 10.45 -8.42
CA VAL A 61 -29.84 10.09 -7.97
C VAL A 61 -29.80 8.66 -7.43
N VAL A 62 -30.47 8.43 -6.30
CA VAL A 62 -30.65 7.09 -5.74
C VAL A 62 -31.80 6.39 -6.47
N GLU A 63 -31.52 5.22 -7.03
CA GLU A 63 -32.50 4.38 -7.75
C GLU A 63 -32.62 2.96 -7.17
N ASN A 64 -31.68 2.54 -6.32
CA ASN A 64 -31.66 1.23 -5.68
C ASN A 64 -31.43 1.38 -4.17
N GLN A 65 -31.92 0.44 -3.37
CA GLN A 65 -31.59 0.31 -1.94
C GLN A 65 -30.61 -0.85 -1.73
N TRP A 66 -29.78 -0.78 -0.68
CA TRP A 66 -28.78 -1.82 -0.40
C TRP A 66 -29.40 -3.22 -0.23
N GLU A 67 -30.63 -3.28 0.29
CA GLU A 67 -31.40 -4.50 0.55
C GLU A 67 -32.11 -5.09 -0.67
N ASP A 68 -32.15 -4.37 -1.80
CA ASP A 68 -32.89 -4.83 -2.98
C ASP A 68 -32.30 -6.14 -3.54
N ARG A 69 -33.12 -7.19 -3.58
CA ARG A 69 -32.80 -8.49 -4.19
C ARG A 69 -33.52 -8.74 -5.52
N ASP A 70 -34.73 -8.20 -5.64
CA ASP A 70 -35.72 -8.62 -6.65
C ASP A 70 -36.21 -7.50 -7.57
N THR A 71 -35.71 -6.28 -7.41
CA THR A 71 -36.04 -5.18 -8.34
C THR A 71 -35.50 -5.49 -9.75
N ALA A 72 -36.06 -4.86 -10.78
CA ALA A 72 -35.60 -5.04 -12.16
C ALA A 72 -34.10 -4.76 -12.31
N ASN A 73 -33.56 -3.81 -11.57
CA ASN A 73 -32.11 -3.53 -11.52
C ASN A 73 -31.35 -4.60 -10.74
N ALA A 74 -31.86 -5.04 -9.59
CA ALA A 74 -31.20 -6.06 -8.77
C ALA A 74 -31.12 -7.43 -9.48
N ARG A 75 -32.04 -7.74 -10.39
CA ARG A 75 -32.00 -8.99 -11.18
C ARG A 75 -30.98 -8.98 -12.31
N ARG A 76 -30.46 -7.82 -12.74
CA ARG A 76 -29.50 -7.77 -13.86
C ARG A 76 -28.19 -8.47 -13.50
N ALA A 77 -27.59 -9.13 -14.50
CA ALA A 77 -26.21 -9.55 -14.43
C ALA A 77 -25.29 -8.34 -14.21
N GLY A 78 -24.17 -8.56 -13.52
CA GLY A 78 -23.17 -7.53 -13.26
C GLY A 78 -21.77 -8.07 -13.41
N ILE A 79 -20.81 -7.42 -12.74
CA ILE A 79 -19.38 -7.69 -12.93
C ILE A 79 -19.03 -9.11 -12.46
N ALA A 80 -19.55 -9.51 -11.30
CA ALA A 80 -19.18 -10.75 -10.61
C ALA A 80 -20.39 -11.62 -10.21
N TRP A 81 -21.55 -11.42 -10.85
CA TRP A 81 -22.76 -12.17 -10.57
C TRP A 81 -23.63 -12.34 -11.81
N ALA A 82 -24.28 -13.50 -11.89
CA ALA A 82 -25.23 -13.82 -12.95
C ALA A 82 -26.54 -13.03 -12.81
N GLU A 83 -27.32 -13.01 -13.89
CA GLU A 83 -28.71 -12.55 -13.86
C GLU A 83 -29.51 -13.38 -12.84
N ASN A 84 -30.43 -12.75 -12.12
CA ASN A 84 -31.26 -13.37 -11.08
C ASN A 84 -30.45 -14.07 -9.97
N SER A 85 -29.28 -13.52 -9.61
CA SER A 85 -28.43 -14.08 -8.55
C SER A 85 -29.08 -14.18 -7.16
N GLY A 86 -30.18 -13.47 -6.91
CA GLY A 86 -30.83 -13.38 -5.60
C GLY A 86 -30.06 -12.56 -4.57
N LEU A 87 -28.90 -12.00 -4.96
CA LEU A 87 -28.03 -11.22 -4.08
C LEU A 87 -28.55 -9.81 -3.88
N ASN A 88 -28.46 -9.31 -2.65
CA ASN A 88 -28.64 -7.88 -2.37
C ASN A 88 -27.39 -7.09 -2.84
N TRP A 89 -27.46 -5.75 -2.82
CA TRP A 89 -26.35 -4.93 -3.33
C TRP A 89 -25.10 -4.95 -2.45
N ASP A 90 -25.24 -5.22 -1.16
CA ASP A 90 -24.10 -5.32 -0.24
C ASP A 90 -23.35 -6.66 -0.43
N GLU A 91 -24.08 -7.75 -0.69
CA GLU A 91 -23.51 -9.02 -1.13
C GLU A 91 -22.84 -8.91 -2.51
N LYS A 92 -23.42 -8.12 -3.43
CA LYS A 92 -22.81 -7.84 -4.73
C LYS A 92 -21.54 -7.00 -4.62
N TYR A 93 -21.48 -6.06 -3.68
CA TYR A 93 -20.25 -5.33 -3.36
C TYR A 93 -19.16 -6.32 -2.94
N ALA A 94 -19.44 -7.22 -1.99
CA ALA A 94 -18.50 -8.25 -1.57
C ALA A 94 -18.05 -9.16 -2.73
N ARG A 95 -18.99 -9.57 -3.62
CA ARG A 95 -18.65 -10.35 -4.83
C ARG A 95 -17.75 -9.60 -5.80
N TRP A 96 -17.99 -8.30 -6.00
CA TRP A 96 -17.15 -7.47 -6.87
C TRP A 96 -15.73 -7.31 -6.28
N ILE A 97 -15.62 -7.03 -4.99
CA ILE A 97 -14.32 -6.97 -4.30
C ILE A 97 -13.58 -8.32 -4.41
N GLY A 98 -14.28 -9.44 -4.23
CA GLY A 98 -13.71 -10.78 -4.39
C GLY A 98 -13.34 -11.16 -5.82
N SER A 99 -13.81 -10.40 -6.81
CA SER A 99 -13.48 -10.59 -8.23
C SER A 99 -12.26 -9.79 -8.69
N LEU A 100 -11.70 -8.94 -7.84
CA LEU A 100 -10.50 -8.17 -8.15
C LEU A 100 -9.36 -9.13 -8.49
N GLN A 101 -8.73 -8.90 -9.65
CA GLN A 101 -7.67 -9.78 -10.15
C GLN A 101 -6.33 -9.27 -9.65
N LYS A 102 -5.60 -10.13 -8.93
CA LYS A 102 -4.22 -9.89 -8.52
C LYS A 102 -3.33 -9.73 -9.77
N THR A 103 -2.47 -8.72 -9.77
CA THR A 103 -1.62 -8.33 -10.90
C THR A 103 -0.33 -7.69 -10.38
N PRO A 104 0.81 -7.80 -11.07
CA PRO A 104 2.00 -7.04 -10.67
C PRO A 104 1.70 -5.54 -10.64
N SER A 105 2.22 -4.85 -9.64
CA SER A 105 2.13 -3.39 -9.57
C SER A 105 2.92 -2.74 -10.71
N VAL A 106 2.42 -1.60 -11.21
CA VAL A 106 3.03 -0.86 -12.33
C VAL A 106 3.81 0.38 -11.87
N THR A 107 3.72 0.74 -10.59
CA THR A 107 4.38 1.94 -10.02
C THR A 107 5.18 1.67 -8.75
N THR A 108 4.88 0.59 -8.04
CA THR A 108 5.60 0.11 -6.85
C THR A 108 6.01 -1.35 -7.02
N TRP A 109 6.85 -1.87 -6.13
CA TRP A 109 7.18 -3.30 -6.08
C TRP A 109 6.00 -4.12 -5.52
N GLY A 110 5.96 -5.42 -5.83
CA GLY A 110 4.94 -6.37 -5.37
C GLY A 110 3.70 -6.44 -6.24
N ASP A 111 2.66 -7.08 -5.70
CA ASP A 111 1.38 -7.26 -6.39
C ASP A 111 0.36 -6.20 -5.97
N THR A 112 -0.53 -5.86 -6.88
CA THR A 112 -1.72 -5.03 -6.69
C THR A 112 -2.94 -5.71 -7.32
N PHE A 113 -4.01 -4.97 -7.59
CA PHE A 113 -5.19 -5.48 -8.28
C PHE A 113 -5.55 -4.73 -9.55
N GLN A 114 -6.29 -5.40 -10.44
CA GLN A 114 -7.03 -4.79 -11.54
C GLN A 114 -8.45 -4.49 -11.09
N LEU A 115 -8.91 -3.26 -11.35
CA LEU A 115 -10.28 -2.81 -11.11
C LEU A 115 -11.07 -2.87 -12.42
N THR A 116 -12.10 -3.71 -12.45
CA THR A 116 -13.05 -3.78 -13.56
C THR A 116 -14.33 -3.00 -13.22
N THR A 117 -14.73 -2.13 -14.13
CA THR A 117 -15.94 -1.28 -14.04
C THR A 117 -17.17 -1.98 -14.63
N PRO A 118 -18.41 -1.54 -14.34
CA PRO A 118 -19.63 -2.09 -14.94
C PRO A 118 -19.71 -1.97 -16.46
N TRP A 119 -18.87 -1.13 -17.07
CA TRP A 119 -18.82 -0.92 -18.52
C TRP A 119 -17.75 -1.77 -19.21
N GLY A 120 -17.08 -2.67 -18.47
CA GLY A 120 -16.07 -3.58 -19.02
C GLY A 120 -14.68 -2.97 -19.17
N LYS A 121 -14.45 -1.74 -18.71
CA LYS A 121 -13.11 -1.17 -18.62
C LYS A 121 -12.39 -1.74 -17.41
N THR A 122 -11.14 -2.17 -17.61
CA THR A 122 -10.24 -2.66 -16.57
C THR A 122 -9.00 -1.78 -16.51
N LEU A 123 -8.61 -1.36 -15.31
CA LEU A 123 -7.43 -0.53 -15.05
C LEU A 123 -6.66 -1.10 -13.84
N PRO A 124 -5.33 -0.93 -13.78
CA PRO A 124 -4.59 -1.18 -12.54
C PRO A 124 -5.17 -0.36 -11.38
N ALA A 125 -4.96 -0.79 -10.14
CA ALA A 125 -5.35 -0.02 -8.98
C ALA A 125 -4.70 1.38 -9.01
N PRO A 126 -5.37 2.44 -8.55
CA PRO A 126 -4.78 3.76 -8.53
C PRO A 126 -3.79 3.89 -7.37
N LYS A 127 -2.78 4.78 -7.51
CA LYS A 127 -1.98 5.20 -6.35
C LYS A 127 -2.83 6.00 -5.37
N LEU A 128 -2.99 5.52 -4.14
CA LEU A 128 -3.82 6.12 -3.10
C LEU A 128 -3.23 5.88 -1.69
N ASP A 129 -3.71 6.64 -0.71
CA ASP A 129 -3.58 6.27 0.69
C ASP A 129 -4.42 5.00 1.04
N CYS A 130 -4.12 4.39 2.17
CA CYS A 130 -4.80 3.23 2.73
C CYS A 130 -6.31 3.46 2.95
N ALA A 131 -6.73 4.56 3.59
CA ALA A 131 -8.15 4.84 3.84
C ALA A 131 -8.89 5.17 2.54
N ASP A 132 -8.23 5.91 1.67
CA ASP A 132 -8.70 6.26 0.34
C ASP A 132 -9.07 5.04 -0.50
N THR A 133 -8.31 3.96 -0.39
CA THR A 133 -8.59 2.71 -1.10
C THR A 133 -9.96 2.15 -0.71
N ALA A 134 -10.25 2.07 0.59
CA ALA A 134 -11.55 1.59 1.09
C ALA A 134 -12.70 2.51 0.66
N ILE A 135 -12.51 3.83 0.75
CA ILE A 135 -13.50 4.84 0.40
C ILE A 135 -13.77 4.83 -1.10
N LEU A 136 -12.74 4.79 -1.94
CA LEU A 136 -12.86 4.73 -3.39
C LEU A 136 -13.72 3.54 -3.81
N LEU A 137 -13.38 2.35 -3.31
CA LEU A 137 -14.07 1.11 -3.68
C LEU A 137 -15.56 1.18 -3.30
N ARG A 138 -15.87 1.57 -2.05
CA ARG A 138 -17.26 1.66 -1.58
C ARG A 138 -18.06 2.75 -2.29
N ALA A 139 -17.51 3.95 -2.42
CA ALA A 139 -18.20 5.09 -3.02
C ALA A 139 -18.40 4.90 -4.53
N SER A 140 -17.43 4.32 -5.25
CA SER A 140 -17.55 4.04 -6.68
C SER A 140 -18.65 3.02 -6.94
N PHE A 141 -18.68 1.92 -6.18
CA PHE A 141 -19.74 0.92 -6.29
C PHE A 141 -21.13 1.53 -6.03
N ALA A 142 -21.25 2.36 -4.98
CA ALA A 142 -22.50 3.04 -4.68
C ALA A 142 -22.95 3.99 -5.80
N ALA A 143 -22.02 4.74 -6.40
CA ALA A 143 -22.32 5.65 -7.49
C ALA A 143 -22.71 4.91 -8.78
N TRP A 144 -21.98 3.84 -9.14
CA TRP A 144 -22.26 3.04 -10.32
C TRP A 144 -23.66 2.41 -10.31
N TYR A 145 -24.08 1.93 -9.14
CA TYR A 145 -25.37 1.27 -8.95
C TYR A 145 -26.42 2.18 -8.31
N LYS A 146 -26.17 3.49 -8.22
CA LYS A 146 -27.12 4.50 -7.75
C LYS A 146 -27.74 4.14 -6.39
N LEU A 147 -26.87 3.71 -5.47
CA LEU A 147 -27.22 3.35 -4.10
C LEU A 147 -27.14 4.59 -3.18
N PRO A 148 -27.92 4.65 -2.09
CA PRO A 148 -27.74 5.67 -1.08
C PRO A 148 -26.38 5.49 -0.40
N PHE A 149 -25.64 6.58 -0.25
CA PHE A 149 -24.34 6.62 0.40
C PHE A 149 -24.14 7.96 1.08
N TYR A 150 -23.55 7.94 2.26
CA TYR A 150 -22.87 9.11 2.82
C TYR A 150 -21.87 8.73 3.92
N LEU A 151 -20.84 9.56 4.07
CA LEU A 151 -19.94 9.60 5.22
C LEU A 151 -20.14 10.91 5.99
N VAL A 152 -19.77 10.91 7.26
CA VAL A 152 -19.88 12.04 8.18
C VAL A 152 -18.49 12.40 8.70
N GLY A 153 -18.17 13.69 8.63
CA GLY A 153 -17.05 14.32 9.33
C GLY A 153 -17.53 15.56 10.10
N TYR A 154 -16.63 16.19 10.85
CA TYR A 154 -16.97 17.36 11.67
C TYR A 154 -16.09 18.56 11.34
N ASP A 155 -16.74 19.69 11.12
CA ASP A 155 -16.13 21.00 10.94
C ASP A 155 -16.53 21.88 12.14
N ALA A 156 -15.58 22.18 13.02
CA ALA A 156 -15.81 22.95 14.25
C ALA A 156 -17.01 22.44 15.09
N GLY A 157 -17.12 21.11 15.23
CA GLY A 157 -18.21 20.45 15.97
C GLY A 157 -19.54 20.31 15.21
N ARG A 158 -19.62 20.79 13.97
CA ARG A 158 -20.79 20.66 13.10
C ARG A 158 -20.64 19.47 12.15
N ARG A 159 -21.64 18.58 12.12
CA ARG A 159 -21.71 17.47 11.15
C ARG A 159 -21.74 17.97 9.71
N VAL A 160 -20.77 17.50 8.93
CA VAL A 160 -20.71 17.65 7.48
C VAL A 160 -20.94 16.28 6.85
N TYR A 161 -21.89 16.22 5.94
CA TYR A 161 -22.30 15.00 5.25
C TYR A 161 -21.75 15.02 3.83
N PHE A 162 -21.02 13.97 3.49
CA PHE A 162 -20.49 13.73 2.16
C PHE A 162 -21.25 12.55 1.58
N GLY A 163 -22.24 12.80 0.72
CA GLY A 163 -23.06 11.72 0.18
C GLY A 163 -23.58 11.96 -1.23
N HIS A 164 -24.43 11.05 -1.69
CA HIS A 164 -25.11 11.12 -2.98
C HIS A 164 -25.86 12.44 -3.22
N PHE A 165 -26.31 13.12 -2.15
CA PHE A 165 -26.95 14.44 -2.16
C PHE A 165 -25.98 15.64 -2.24
N GLY A 166 -24.68 15.39 -2.31
CA GLY A 166 -23.60 16.38 -2.30
C GLY A 166 -22.90 16.52 -0.95
N ILE A 167 -22.05 17.55 -0.83
CA ILE A 167 -21.30 17.85 0.39
C ILE A 167 -21.96 19.01 1.11
N ARG A 168 -22.50 18.76 2.30
CA ARG A 168 -23.37 19.73 2.97
C ARG A 168 -23.55 19.48 4.45
N THR A 169 -24.04 20.50 5.14
CA THR A 169 -24.57 20.38 6.50
C THR A 169 -26.09 20.31 6.46
N ALA A 170 -26.73 20.16 7.63
CA ALA A 170 -28.18 20.27 7.75
C ALA A 170 -28.72 21.64 7.28
N SER A 171 -27.92 22.71 7.39
CA SER A 171 -28.32 24.07 6.99
C SER A 171 -28.15 24.35 5.50
N GLY A 172 -27.47 23.49 4.74
CA GLY A 172 -27.21 23.73 3.32
C GLY A 172 -25.82 23.32 2.88
N ASN A 173 -25.49 23.67 1.63
CA ASN A 173 -24.18 23.47 1.03
C ASN A 173 -23.06 23.93 1.98
N TRP A 174 -22.08 23.07 2.18
CA TRP A 174 -20.97 23.35 3.10
C TRP A 174 -19.83 24.00 2.33
N ASN A 175 -19.26 25.07 2.89
CA ASN A 175 -18.05 25.72 2.38
C ASN A 175 -18.00 25.99 0.86
N GLY A 176 -19.13 26.35 0.25
CA GLY A 176 -19.19 26.63 -1.19
C GLY A 176 -18.91 25.42 -2.09
N MET A 177 -19.04 24.20 -1.57
CA MET A 177 -18.79 22.96 -2.30
C MET A 177 -19.58 22.90 -3.62
N PRO A 178 -19.09 22.18 -4.63
CA PRO A 178 -19.71 22.17 -5.95
C PRO A 178 -21.20 21.83 -5.92
N ARG A 179 -21.96 22.49 -6.80
CA ARG A 179 -23.32 22.08 -7.10
C ARG A 179 -23.24 21.01 -8.18
N PHE A 180 -22.89 19.80 -7.77
CA PHE A 180 -22.48 18.72 -8.67
C PHE A 180 -23.43 18.52 -9.87
N ALA A 181 -24.74 18.55 -9.66
CA ALA A 181 -25.72 18.36 -10.72
C ALA A 181 -25.77 19.53 -11.72
N ARG A 182 -25.50 20.75 -11.26
CA ARG A 182 -25.41 21.97 -12.07
C ARG A 182 -24.07 22.06 -12.81
N ASP A 183 -22.99 21.73 -12.11
CA ASP A 183 -21.62 22.05 -12.53
C ASP A 183 -20.99 20.95 -13.40
N TYR A 184 -21.40 19.69 -13.22
CA TYR A 184 -20.80 18.55 -13.91
C TYR A 184 -21.81 17.67 -14.66
N ARG A 185 -21.31 16.96 -15.67
CA ARG A 185 -22.11 16.14 -16.57
C ARG A 185 -22.28 14.71 -16.03
N ASP A 186 -23.45 14.14 -16.31
CA ASP A 186 -23.73 12.73 -16.08
C ASP A 186 -23.96 12.05 -17.44
N HIS A 187 -23.05 11.14 -17.82
CA HIS A 187 -23.13 10.37 -19.06
C HIS A 187 -23.64 8.94 -18.82
N SER A 188 -24.22 8.63 -17.66
CA SER A 188 -24.62 7.25 -17.33
C SER A 188 -25.71 6.69 -18.26
N SER A 189 -26.42 7.54 -19.01
CA SER A 189 -27.41 7.13 -20.00
C SER A 189 -26.82 6.84 -21.40
N MET A 190 -25.51 6.95 -21.58
CA MET A 190 -24.86 6.73 -22.88
C MET A 190 -24.92 5.25 -23.27
N ALA A 191 -25.17 4.98 -24.55
CA ALA A 191 -25.28 3.61 -25.04
C ALA A 191 -23.91 2.90 -25.05
N PRO A 192 -23.87 1.56 -24.89
CA PRO A 192 -22.63 0.80 -24.95
C PRO A 192 -21.76 1.02 -26.18
N ALA A 193 -22.38 1.09 -27.36
CA ALA A 193 -21.66 1.37 -28.59
C ALA A 193 -20.94 2.73 -28.58
N ASP A 194 -21.52 3.73 -27.90
CA ASP A 194 -20.95 5.08 -27.85
C ASP A 194 -19.77 5.16 -26.90
N TYR A 195 -19.87 4.61 -25.68
CA TYR A 195 -18.76 4.71 -24.71
C TYR A 195 -17.62 3.76 -25.07
N ASN A 196 -17.91 2.65 -25.76
CA ASN A 196 -16.87 1.77 -26.31
C ASN A 196 -16.13 2.43 -27.47
N ARG A 197 -16.81 3.27 -28.26
CA ARG A 197 -16.20 4.02 -29.35
C ARG A 197 -15.40 5.22 -28.83
N SER A 198 -15.93 5.97 -27.88
CA SER A 198 -15.27 7.14 -27.30
C SER A 198 -15.76 7.40 -25.88
N TRP A 199 -14.88 7.16 -24.91
CA TRP A 199 -15.17 7.45 -23.51
C TRP A 199 -15.25 8.97 -23.29
N PRO A 200 -16.32 9.50 -22.67
CA PRO A 200 -16.41 10.92 -22.38
C PRO A 200 -15.36 11.29 -21.32
N LYS A 201 -14.60 12.36 -21.57
CA LYS A 201 -13.54 12.85 -20.68
C LYS A 201 -13.86 14.24 -20.15
N ASP A 202 -13.69 14.44 -18.85
CA ASP A 202 -13.79 15.75 -18.19
C ASP A 202 -12.40 16.33 -17.93
N SER A 203 -12.00 17.37 -18.68
CA SER A 203 -10.67 17.95 -18.55
C SER A 203 -10.40 18.59 -17.18
N ALA A 204 -11.44 19.12 -16.52
CA ALA A 204 -11.29 19.74 -15.20
C ALA A 204 -11.07 18.69 -14.11
N LEU A 205 -11.74 17.54 -14.18
CA LEU A 205 -11.49 16.43 -13.27
C LEU A 205 -10.09 15.84 -13.51
N ARG A 206 -9.73 15.60 -14.77
CA ARG A 206 -8.45 14.96 -15.14
C ARG A 206 -7.21 15.75 -14.72
N ALA A 207 -7.32 17.07 -14.63
CA ALA A 207 -6.22 17.96 -14.24
C ALA A 207 -5.95 17.99 -12.72
N ARG A 208 -6.73 17.28 -11.90
CA ARG A 208 -6.64 17.35 -10.44
C ARG A 208 -6.19 16.01 -9.82
N GLY A 209 -5.42 16.08 -8.73
CA GLY A 209 -5.10 14.94 -7.85
C GLY A 209 -5.81 15.07 -6.50
N VAL A 210 -5.63 14.08 -5.62
CA VAL A 210 -6.08 14.12 -4.22
C VAL A 210 -5.01 14.77 -3.35
N GLN A 211 -3.79 14.24 -3.38
CA GLN A 211 -2.65 14.70 -2.59
C GLN A 211 -1.34 14.55 -3.37
N THR A 212 -0.24 15.17 -2.91
CA THR A 212 1.07 15.04 -3.55
C THR A 212 1.53 13.58 -3.64
N GLY A 213 2.10 13.16 -4.77
CA GLY A 213 2.58 11.79 -4.99
C GLY A 213 1.55 10.81 -5.58
N ASP A 214 0.36 11.27 -5.95
CA ASP A 214 -0.73 10.46 -6.50
C ASP A 214 -0.72 10.34 -8.05
N GLU A 215 0.45 10.41 -8.68
CA GLU A 215 0.60 10.35 -10.13
C GLU A 215 0.20 8.97 -10.70
N GLN A 216 -0.70 8.96 -11.67
CA GLN A 216 -1.22 7.76 -12.32
C GLN A 216 -0.49 7.55 -13.65
N THR A 217 0.81 7.26 -13.59
CA THR A 217 1.70 7.22 -14.77
C THR A 217 1.25 6.24 -15.85
N PHE A 218 0.57 5.15 -15.47
CA PHE A 218 -0.03 4.18 -16.39
C PHE A 218 -1.19 4.74 -17.24
N LEU A 219 -1.77 5.89 -16.87
CA LEU A 219 -2.75 6.61 -17.70
C LEU A 219 -2.09 7.64 -18.63
N GLY A 220 -0.85 8.03 -18.34
CA GLY A 220 -0.08 9.04 -19.07
C GLY A 220 0.66 10.03 -18.16
N PRO A 221 1.64 10.76 -18.69
CA PRO A 221 2.48 11.67 -17.92
C PRO A 221 1.66 12.82 -17.31
N GLY A 222 1.91 13.14 -16.03
CA GLY A 222 1.28 14.25 -15.31
C GLY A 222 -0.20 14.03 -14.94
N LEU A 223 -0.77 12.87 -15.27
CA LEU A 223 -2.13 12.52 -14.84
C LEU A 223 -2.12 12.06 -13.38
N ARG A 224 -3.17 12.42 -12.64
CA ARG A 224 -3.32 12.18 -11.20
C ARG A 224 -4.65 11.47 -10.91
N THR A 225 -5.01 11.28 -9.64
CA THR A 225 -6.20 10.52 -9.23
C THR A 225 -7.50 10.99 -9.89
N GLY A 226 -7.67 12.28 -10.19
CA GLY A 226 -8.83 12.77 -10.92
C GLY A 226 -8.96 12.17 -12.32
N ALA A 227 -7.85 11.93 -13.03
CA ALA A 227 -7.88 11.24 -14.32
C ALA A 227 -8.31 9.78 -14.18
N TYR A 228 -7.90 9.10 -13.12
CA TYR A 228 -8.38 7.76 -12.81
C TYR A 228 -9.90 7.73 -12.60
N LEU A 229 -10.42 8.63 -11.76
CA LEU A 229 -11.84 8.77 -11.49
C LEU A 229 -12.65 9.09 -12.75
N ASP A 230 -12.11 9.91 -13.66
CA ASP A 230 -12.68 10.18 -14.97
C ASP A 230 -12.75 8.93 -15.86
N GLU A 231 -11.75 8.04 -15.80
CA GLU A 231 -11.74 6.80 -16.59
C GLU A 231 -12.74 5.75 -16.06
N ILE A 232 -13.04 5.75 -14.75
CA ILE A 232 -13.91 4.76 -14.11
C ILE A 232 -15.35 5.24 -13.83
N HIS A 233 -15.72 6.46 -14.22
CA HIS A 233 -17.09 6.97 -14.07
C HIS A 233 -17.61 7.64 -15.35
N LEU A 234 -18.74 7.16 -15.88
CA LEU A 234 -19.54 7.94 -16.84
C LEU A 234 -20.24 9.12 -16.18
N ASN A 235 -20.67 8.98 -14.92
CA ASN A 235 -21.18 10.09 -14.14
C ASN A 235 -20.01 10.94 -13.60
N LYS A 236 -19.67 12.04 -14.29
CA LYS A 236 -18.55 12.91 -13.87
C LYS A 236 -18.83 13.64 -12.57
N ARG A 237 -20.11 13.84 -12.22
CA ARG A 237 -20.53 14.34 -10.91
C ARG A 237 -20.03 13.44 -9.78
N ALA A 238 -20.13 12.12 -9.96
CA ALA A 238 -19.63 11.15 -9.00
C ALA A 238 -18.09 11.18 -8.92
N GLY A 239 -17.40 11.27 -10.07
CA GLY A 239 -15.93 11.40 -10.08
C GLY A 239 -15.43 12.63 -9.31
N HIS A 240 -16.03 13.80 -9.54
CA HIS A 240 -15.71 15.01 -8.76
C HIS A 240 -16.03 14.87 -7.28
N PHE A 241 -17.18 14.25 -6.95
CA PHE A 241 -17.58 14.02 -5.56
C PHE A 241 -16.59 13.11 -4.85
N ILE A 242 -16.28 11.94 -5.42
CA ILE A 242 -15.40 10.94 -4.81
C ILE A 242 -14.02 11.55 -4.57
N ARG A 243 -13.47 12.32 -5.53
CA ARG A 243 -12.20 13.04 -5.32
C ARG A 243 -12.24 13.91 -4.05
N LEU A 244 -13.34 14.61 -3.80
CA LEU A 244 -13.47 15.45 -2.61
C LEU A 244 -13.68 14.62 -1.34
N VAL A 245 -14.34 13.46 -1.42
CA VAL A 245 -14.40 12.55 -0.26
C VAL A 245 -13.00 12.10 0.13
N LEU A 246 -12.16 11.71 -0.83
CA LEU A 246 -10.77 11.28 -0.58
C LEU A 246 -9.87 12.39 -0.02
N ILE A 247 -10.23 13.67 -0.19
CA ILE A 247 -9.47 14.79 0.39
C ILE A 247 -9.86 15.05 1.85
N TYR A 248 -11.14 14.87 2.19
CA TYR A 248 -11.70 15.32 3.47
C TYR A 248 -12.01 14.19 4.43
N MET A 249 -11.90 12.93 4.01
CA MET A 249 -12.23 11.75 4.81
C MET A 249 -11.08 10.76 4.77
N GLY A 250 -10.65 10.31 5.94
CA GLY A 250 -9.60 9.31 6.07
C GLY A 250 -9.87 8.28 7.14
N SER A 251 -8.79 7.70 7.64
CA SER A 251 -8.83 6.58 8.59
C SER A 251 -9.54 6.93 9.90
N ALA A 252 -9.48 8.19 10.35
CA ALA A 252 -10.21 8.65 11.54
C ALA A 252 -11.73 8.66 11.32
N ASN A 253 -12.20 9.01 10.12
CA ASN A 253 -13.62 8.93 9.76
C ASN A 253 -14.09 7.49 9.60
N LEU A 254 -13.24 6.60 9.09
CA LEU A 254 -13.53 5.18 9.03
C LEU A 254 -13.54 4.52 10.42
N ALA A 255 -12.81 5.06 11.40
CA ALA A 255 -12.91 4.62 12.79
C ALA A 255 -14.24 5.01 13.44
N ASP A 256 -14.85 6.13 12.99
CA ASP A 256 -16.08 6.67 13.57
C ASP A 256 -17.30 5.76 13.33
N SER A 257 -17.93 5.43 14.45
CA SER A 257 -19.24 4.81 14.59
C SER A 257 -20.36 5.31 13.68
N LEU A 258 -20.33 6.55 13.19
CA LEU A 258 -21.33 7.10 12.27
C LEU A 258 -21.16 6.57 10.83
N ASN A 259 -19.98 6.07 10.51
CA ASN A 259 -19.60 5.65 9.16
C ASN A 259 -19.45 4.13 9.07
N THR A 260 -18.94 3.51 10.13
CA THR A 260 -18.62 2.07 10.16
C THR A 260 -19.07 1.46 11.48
N PHE A 261 -18.94 0.15 11.63
CA PHE A 261 -19.24 -0.56 12.88
C PHE A 261 -18.28 -1.73 13.09
N ASN A 262 -18.05 -2.09 14.36
CA ASN A 262 -17.21 -3.23 14.71
C ASN A 262 -17.96 -4.55 14.53
N LEU A 263 -17.19 -5.59 14.23
CA LEU A 263 -17.68 -6.94 14.01
C LEU A 263 -16.98 -7.95 14.92
N VAL A 264 -17.70 -9.02 15.25
CA VAL A 264 -17.10 -10.25 15.77
C VAL A 264 -16.20 -10.89 14.70
N PRO A 265 -15.08 -11.51 15.08
CA PRO A 265 -14.13 -12.16 14.15
C PRO A 265 -14.79 -13.18 13.22
N GLU A 266 -15.75 -13.95 13.72
CA GLU A 266 -16.46 -14.96 12.96
C GLU A 266 -17.30 -14.39 11.81
N ALA A 267 -17.57 -13.08 11.79
CA ALA A 267 -18.36 -12.41 10.76
C ALA A 267 -17.52 -11.79 9.63
N LEU A 268 -16.19 -11.92 9.70
CA LEU A 268 -15.26 -11.47 8.68
C LEU A 268 -15.67 -12.00 7.30
N ARG A 269 -15.75 -11.10 6.32
CA ARG A 269 -15.98 -11.44 4.91
C ARG A 269 -15.27 -10.45 3.98
N THR A 270 -15.21 -10.81 2.70
CA THR A 270 -14.72 -9.93 1.63
C THR A 270 -15.47 -8.59 1.60
N GLY A 271 -14.72 -7.49 1.46
CA GLY A 271 -15.23 -6.13 1.47
C GLY A 271 -15.23 -5.46 2.84
N ASP A 272 -14.91 -6.20 3.91
CA ASP A 272 -14.58 -5.64 5.22
C ASP A 272 -13.19 -5.01 5.19
N PHE A 273 -12.80 -4.34 6.28
CA PHE A 273 -11.45 -3.82 6.42
C PHE A 273 -10.96 -3.89 7.86
N LEU A 274 -9.66 -4.07 8.01
CA LEU A 274 -8.94 -3.98 9.28
C LEU A 274 -8.35 -2.58 9.41
N LEU A 275 -8.54 -1.96 10.57
CA LEU A 275 -8.08 -0.60 10.82
C LEU A 275 -7.07 -0.55 11.95
N PHE A 276 -5.82 -0.18 11.68
CA PHE A 276 -4.86 0.16 12.74
C PHE A 276 -4.98 1.63 13.07
N ARG A 277 -4.92 1.97 14.35
CA ARG A 277 -5.07 3.35 14.83
C ARG A 277 -3.86 3.71 15.67
N ARG A 278 -3.18 4.80 15.32
CA ARG A 278 -2.07 5.32 16.14
C ARG A 278 -2.58 6.16 17.31
N ALA A 279 -3.68 6.88 17.11
CA ALA A 279 -4.37 7.66 18.13
C ALA A 279 -5.86 7.80 17.76
N ARG A 280 -6.69 8.22 18.70
CA ARG A 280 -8.13 8.44 18.45
C ARG A 280 -8.39 9.40 17.28
N ASN A 281 -7.70 10.55 17.27
CA ASN A 281 -7.85 11.62 16.27
C ASN A 281 -6.61 11.75 15.36
N GLY A 282 -5.88 10.67 15.10
CA GLY A 282 -4.66 10.68 14.30
C GLY A 282 -4.75 9.85 13.02
N SER A 283 -3.61 9.63 12.38
CA SER A 283 -3.48 8.71 11.25
C SER A 283 -3.65 7.25 11.69
N GLY A 284 -3.96 6.42 10.72
CA GLY A 284 -4.19 4.99 10.89
C GLY A 284 -3.92 4.27 9.59
N HIS A 285 -3.95 2.95 9.62
CA HIS A 285 -3.71 2.11 8.45
C HIS A 285 -4.95 1.28 8.14
N THR A 286 -5.49 1.40 6.93
CA THR A 286 -6.71 0.70 6.51
C THR A 286 -6.37 -0.39 5.49
N MET A 287 -6.67 -1.63 5.83
CA MET A 287 -6.42 -2.81 4.97
C MET A 287 -7.77 -3.41 4.55
N VAL A 288 -8.07 -3.39 3.26
CA VAL A 288 -9.33 -3.88 2.68
C VAL A 288 -9.23 -5.37 2.40
N VAL A 289 -10.14 -6.15 2.98
CA VAL A 289 -10.19 -7.60 2.80
C VAL A 289 -10.74 -7.91 1.40
N VAL A 290 -9.88 -8.39 0.52
CA VAL A 290 -10.22 -8.74 -0.87
C VAL A 290 -10.60 -10.20 -1.02
N ARG A 291 -10.12 -11.08 -0.14
CA ARG A 291 -10.58 -12.47 -0.03
C ARG A 291 -10.86 -12.82 1.42
N ALA A 292 -11.93 -13.56 1.64
CA ALA A 292 -12.26 -14.18 2.91
C ALA A 292 -13.07 -15.44 2.63
N GLU A 293 -12.44 -16.61 2.80
CA GLU A 293 -13.01 -17.90 2.46
C GLU A 293 -12.99 -18.81 3.69
N ARG A 294 -14.09 -19.54 3.90
CA ARG A 294 -14.13 -20.59 4.92
C ARG A 294 -13.62 -21.89 4.31
N LEU A 295 -12.61 -22.46 4.94
CA LEU A 295 -12.02 -23.74 4.59
C LEU A 295 -12.87 -24.90 5.12
N ALA A 296 -12.67 -26.09 4.57
CA ALA A 296 -13.48 -27.27 4.87
C ALA A 296 -13.37 -27.74 6.33
N ASP A 297 -12.28 -27.39 7.01
CA ASP A 297 -12.01 -27.67 8.43
C ASP A 297 -12.62 -26.61 9.37
N GLY A 298 -13.28 -25.59 8.83
CA GLY A 298 -13.89 -24.50 9.58
C GLY A 298 -12.97 -23.30 9.85
N GLN A 299 -11.69 -23.37 9.44
CA GLN A 299 -10.79 -22.22 9.47
C GLN A 299 -11.18 -21.18 8.41
N LEU A 300 -10.67 -19.97 8.55
CA LEU A 300 -10.87 -18.87 7.62
C LEU A 300 -9.53 -18.49 6.99
N GLU A 301 -9.50 -18.34 5.68
CA GLU A 301 -8.39 -17.75 4.95
C GLU A 301 -8.79 -16.36 4.47
N ALA A 302 -7.92 -15.37 4.64
CA ALA A 302 -8.20 -14.00 4.20
C ALA A 302 -6.97 -13.38 3.56
N GLU A 303 -7.19 -12.58 2.52
CA GLU A 303 -6.18 -11.73 1.90
C GLU A 303 -6.67 -10.28 1.90
N ASP A 304 -5.79 -9.34 2.20
CA ASP A 304 -6.10 -7.91 2.20
C ASP A 304 -5.22 -7.09 1.24
N VAL A 305 -5.64 -5.86 0.97
CA VAL A 305 -4.89 -4.86 0.20
C VAL A 305 -4.85 -3.54 0.97
N TYR A 306 -3.75 -2.79 0.85
CA TYR A 306 -3.66 -1.46 1.44
C TYR A 306 -2.86 -0.48 0.58
N GLY A 307 -3.35 0.75 0.45
CA GLY A 307 -2.56 1.89 -0.02
C GLY A 307 -1.57 2.37 1.04
N ASN A 308 -0.73 3.37 0.74
CA ASN A 308 0.30 3.83 1.69
C ASN A 308 0.47 5.36 1.66
N LEU A 309 1.18 5.91 2.64
CA LEU A 309 1.70 7.28 2.62
C LEU A 309 3.23 7.25 2.50
N PRO A 310 3.83 7.93 1.50
CA PRO A 310 3.19 8.61 0.36
C PRO A 310 2.33 7.66 -0.51
N PRO A 311 1.36 8.18 -1.31
CA PRO A 311 0.45 7.36 -2.11
C PRO A 311 1.16 6.30 -2.93
N ALA A 312 0.63 5.08 -2.86
CA ALA A 312 1.15 3.91 -3.56
C ALA A 312 -0.01 3.11 -4.16
N GLN A 313 0.26 2.29 -5.17
CA GLN A 313 -0.74 1.31 -5.57
C GLN A 313 -0.99 0.36 -4.39
N PRO A 314 -2.26 0.01 -4.10
CA PRO A 314 -2.56 -0.87 -3.00
C PRO A 314 -1.81 -2.20 -3.11
N ALA A 315 -1.00 -2.51 -2.10
CA ALA A 315 -0.21 -3.72 -2.06
C ALA A 315 -1.09 -4.89 -1.65
N TRP A 316 -1.09 -5.97 -2.44
CA TRP A 316 -1.83 -7.20 -2.16
C TRP A 316 -1.04 -8.08 -1.20
N GLN A 317 -1.59 -8.29 -0.02
CA GLN A 317 -1.01 -9.11 1.03
C GLN A 317 -1.41 -10.58 0.86
N THR A 318 -0.48 -11.46 1.16
CA THR A 318 -0.72 -12.90 1.28
C THR A 318 -1.61 -13.23 2.48
N SER A 319 -2.14 -14.45 2.53
CA SER A 319 -2.90 -14.94 3.68
C SER A 319 -2.11 -14.91 4.99
N ALA A 320 -0.79 -15.10 4.90
CA ALA A 320 0.11 -15.08 6.04
C ALA A 320 0.32 -13.67 6.60
N GLU A 321 0.57 -12.69 5.73
CA GLU A 321 0.66 -11.27 6.11
C GLU A 321 -0.66 -10.77 6.69
N THR A 322 -1.77 -11.12 6.04
CA THR A 322 -3.13 -10.79 6.51
C THR A 322 -3.36 -11.38 7.90
N LYS A 323 -3.07 -12.67 8.14
CA LYS A 323 -3.18 -13.27 9.48
C LYS A 323 -2.33 -12.55 10.52
N ARG A 324 -1.09 -12.18 10.18
CA ARG A 324 -0.22 -11.40 11.07
C ARG A 324 -0.88 -10.06 11.44
N ASN A 325 -1.47 -9.35 10.47
CA ASN A 325 -2.15 -8.09 10.73
C ASN A 325 -3.37 -8.26 11.64
N PHE A 326 -4.21 -9.26 11.38
CA PHE A 326 -5.42 -9.54 12.16
C PHE A 326 -5.16 -10.04 13.59
N THR A 327 -3.95 -10.55 13.85
CA THR A 327 -3.51 -11.02 15.18
C THR A 327 -2.64 -10.00 15.91
N ASN A 328 -2.35 -8.86 15.28
CA ASN A 328 -1.62 -7.76 15.89
C ASN A 328 -2.54 -6.91 16.78
N ASP A 329 -2.05 -6.54 17.96
CA ASP A 329 -2.78 -5.71 18.91
C ASP A 329 -3.03 -4.28 18.40
N GLU A 330 -2.27 -3.77 17.43
CA GLU A 330 -2.57 -2.50 16.76
C GLU A 330 -3.93 -2.52 16.04
N GLY A 331 -4.41 -3.70 15.68
CA GLY A 331 -5.75 -3.99 15.17
C GLY A 331 -6.85 -3.96 16.22
N GLY A 332 -6.75 -3.11 17.24
CA GLY A 332 -7.77 -2.96 18.28
C GLY A 332 -7.67 -3.98 19.41
N GLY A 333 -6.45 -4.43 19.75
CA GLY A 333 -6.14 -5.33 20.86
C GLY A 333 -6.03 -4.65 22.23
N PRO A 334 -5.62 -5.41 23.27
CA PRO A 334 -5.53 -4.93 24.65
C PRO A 334 -4.26 -4.13 24.96
N SER A 335 -3.25 -4.17 24.09
CA SER A 335 -1.99 -3.44 24.32
C SER A 335 -2.16 -1.92 24.21
N THR A 336 -1.18 -1.22 24.77
CA THR A 336 -1.12 0.24 24.84
C THR A 336 -0.13 0.77 23.79
N ASN A 337 -0.52 1.82 23.05
CA ASN A 337 0.36 2.51 22.12
C ASN A 337 1.43 3.35 22.85
N SER A 338 2.36 3.94 22.10
CA SER A 338 3.42 4.81 22.64
C SER A 338 2.91 6.06 23.35
N SER A 339 1.66 6.45 23.13
CA SER A 339 0.99 7.60 23.75
C SER A 339 0.21 7.25 25.02
N GLY A 340 0.20 5.98 25.45
CA GLY A 340 -0.52 5.54 26.64
C GLY A 340 -2.01 5.21 26.40
N GLU A 341 -2.48 5.15 25.16
CA GLU A 341 -3.85 4.77 24.80
C GLU A 341 -3.95 3.29 24.44
N ILE A 342 -5.03 2.62 24.85
CA ILE A 342 -5.28 1.21 24.52
C ILE A 342 -5.87 1.12 23.10
N TYR A 343 -5.33 0.24 22.24
CA TYR A 343 -5.75 0.13 20.84
C TYR A 343 -7.26 -0.15 20.68
N SER A 344 -7.84 -1.01 21.53
CA SER A 344 -9.28 -1.28 21.54
C SER A 344 -10.14 -0.05 21.88
N HIS A 345 -9.59 1.00 22.49
CA HIS A 345 -10.33 2.20 22.89
C HIS A 345 -10.31 3.32 21.84
N ILE A 346 -9.47 3.20 20.81
CA ILE A 346 -9.23 4.26 19.81
C ILE A 346 -9.81 3.94 18.42
N GLY A 347 -10.69 2.95 18.34
CA GLY A 347 -11.49 2.65 17.14
C GLY A 347 -10.82 1.72 16.12
N GLY A 348 -9.75 1.01 16.52
CA GLY A 348 -9.07 0.04 15.66
C GLY A 348 -9.79 -1.32 15.52
N GLY A 349 -9.33 -2.11 14.57
CA GLY A 349 -9.69 -3.51 14.29
C GLY A 349 -10.70 -3.72 13.16
N LEU A 350 -11.35 -4.88 13.13
CA LEU A 350 -12.25 -5.27 12.06
C LEU A 350 -13.48 -4.35 12.02
N LYS A 351 -13.71 -3.74 10.87
CA LYS A 351 -14.79 -2.79 10.59
C LYS A 351 -15.51 -3.14 9.29
N ARG A 352 -16.77 -2.75 9.23
CA ARG A 352 -17.59 -2.76 8.00
C ARG A 352 -18.29 -1.42 7.82
N PHE A 353 -18.42 -0.98 6.58
CA PHE A 353 -19.21 0.20 6.25
C PHE A 353 -20.66 0.04 6.68
N ARG A 354 -21.23 1.09 7.26
CA ARG A 354 -22.69 1.20 7.38
C ARG A 354 -23.31 1.40 5.99
N VAL A 355 -24.55 0.99 5.86
CA VAL A 355 -25.40 1.22 4.69
C VAL A 355 -26.35 2.38 4.99
N ALA A 356 -26.41 3.36 4.08
CA ALA A 356 -27.37 4.45 4.20
C ALA A 356 -28.77 3.96 3.85
N LYS A 357 -29.76 4.26 4.70
CA LYS A 357 -31.16 3.88 4.53
C LYS A 357 -32.08 5.06 4.79
N ASN A 358 -33.28 5.04 4.21
CA ASN A 358 -34.34 5.95 4.61
C ASN A 358 -35.07 5.39 5.83
N VAL A 359 -34.79 5.94 7.01
CA VAL A 359 -35.42 5.58 8.28
C VAL A 359 -36.17 6.79 8.82
N GLY A 360 -37.48 6.67 8.98
CA GLY A 360 -38.31 7.76 9.53
C GLY A 360 -38.28 9.05 8.70
N GLY A 361 -37.99 8.97 7.40
CA GLY A 361 -37.86 10.14 6.53
C GLY A 361 -36.48 10.79 6.52
N PHE A 362 -35.47 10.16 7.15
CA PHE A 362 -34.10 10.63 7.18
C PHE A 362 -33.14 9.58 6.63
N TRP A 363 -32.13 10.02 5.88
CA TRP A 363 -30.98 9.21 5.58
C TRP A 363 -30.23 8.89 6.87
N THR A 364 -30.08 7.60 7.14
CA THR A 364 -29.48 7.07 8.37
C THR A 364 -28.54 5.92 8.01
N ASN A 365 -27.29 6.03 8.42
CA ASN A 365 -26.28 4.97 8.31
C ASN A 365 -26.61 3.89 9.36
N ALA A 366 -26.88 2.68 8.88
CA ALA A 366 -27.28 1.53 9.67
C ALA A 366 -26.55 0.27 9.19
N TRP A 367 -26.85 -0.90 9.78
CA TRP A 367 -26.34 -2.20 9.32
C TRP A 367 -27.35 -2.90 8.41
N MET A 368 -26.87 -3.87 7.62
CA MET A 368 -27.75 -4.86 7.00
C MET A 368 -28.39 -5.72 8.09
N ALA A 369 -29.65 -6.14 7.93
CA ALA A 369 -30.34 -6.93 8.97
C ALA A 369 -29.59 -8.23 9.32
N ALA A 370 -28.92 -8.84 8.34
CA ALA A 370 -28.11 -10.04 8.55
C ALA A 370 -26.83 -9.80 9.39
N ASP A 371 -26.40 -8.55 9.53
CA ASP A 371 -25.15 -8.19 10.21
C ASP A 371 -25.37 -7.76 11.67
N GLU A 372 -26.62 -7.58 12.11
CA GLU A 372 -26.96 -7.10 13.45
C GLU A 372 -26.42 -8.02 14.55
N ALA A 373 -26.51 -9.33 14.34
CA ALA A 373 -25.99 -10.32 15.30
C ALA A 373 -24.46 -10.32 15.42
N SER A 374 -23.77 -9.77 14.41
CA SER A 374 -22.32 -9.74 14.32
C SER A 374 -21.71 -8.46 14.90
N TRP A 375 -22.54 -7.47 15.24
CA TRP A 375 -22.10 -6.16 15.71
C TRP A 375 -21.49 -6.23 17.12
N ILE A 376 -20.44 -5.42 17.31
CA ILE A 376 -19.86 -5.09 18.62
C ILE A 376 -19.98 -3.57 18.82
N ASN A 377 -20.53 -3.18 19.97
CA ASN A 377 -20.63 -1.77 20.37
C ASN A 377 -19.24 -1.16 20.56
N ASP A 378 -18.98 0.07 20.08
CA ASP A 378 -17.70 0.79 20.26
C ASP A 378 -17.23 0.91 21.73
N ARG A 379 -18.14 0.76 22.71
CA ARG A 379 -17.81 0.81 24.15
C ARG A 379 -17.60 -0.56 24.80
N ASP A 380 -17.79 -1.64 24.05
CA ASP A 380 -17.52 -3.00 24.52
C ASP A 380 -16.04 -3.34 24.28
N TYR A 381 -15.18 -2.63 25.01
CA TYR A 381 -13.74 -2.70 24.84
C TYR A 381 -13.17 -4.10 25.08
N ASP A 382 -13.78 -4.87 25.99
CA ASP A 382 -13.37 -6.25 26.27
C ASP A 382 -13.56 -7.15 25.05
N ARG A 383 -14.72 -7.08 24.38
CA ARG A 383 -14.95 -7.85 23.16
C ARG A 383 -14.09 -7.37 22.00
N VAL A 384 -13.88 -6.07 21.88
CA VAL A 384 -13.00 -5.47 20.85
C VAL A 384 -11.56 -5.96 21.05
N ALA A 385 -11.04 -5.88 22.28
CA ALA A 385 -9.69 -6.28 22.66
C ALA A 385 -9.44 -7.79 22.53
N ALA A 386 -10.48 -8.62 22.68
CA ALA A 386 -10.34 -10.08 22.52
C ALA A 386 -10.15 -10.51 21.06
N ARG A 387 -10.39 -9.65 20.07
CA ARG A 387 -10.43 -10.04 18.64
C ARG A 387 -9.12 -10.60 18.10
N PRO A 388 -7.92 -10.01 18.36
CA PRO A 388 -6.67 -10.57 17.85
C PRO A 388 -6.45 -12.02 18.26
N ALA A 389 -6.69 -12.34 19.54
CA ALA A 389 -6.60 -13.71 20.05
C ALA A 389 -7.64 -14.66 19.42
N ARG A 390 -8.86 -14.16 19.14
CA ARG A 390 -9.89 -14.93 18.44
C ARG A 390 -9.53 -15.18 16.98
N PHE A 391 -8.95 -14.20 16.28
CA PHE A 391 -8.45 -14.38 14.92
C PHE A 391 -7.30 -15.39 14.86
N ALA A 392 -6.44 -15.46 15.88
CA ALA A 392 -5.35 -16.43 15.92
C ALA A 392 -5.84 -17.89 15.82
N GLY A 393 -7.01 -18.19 16.41
CA GLY A 393 -7.66 -19.51 16.33
C GLY A 393 -8.64 -19.69 15.16
N LEU A 394 -9.06 -18.61 14.49
CA LEU A 394 -9.99 -18.66 13.37
C LEU A 394 -9.28 -18.64 12.02
N LEU A 395 -8.25 -17.81 11.88
CA LEU A 395 -7.47 -17.72 10.66
C LEU A 395 -6.55 -18.94 10.56
N GLY A 396 -6.56 -19.60 9.40
CA GLY A 396 -5.96 -20.91 9.24
C GLY A 396 -4.51 -21.02 9.67
N GLU A 397 -4.05 -22.24 9.97
CA GLU A 397 -2.62 -22.44 10.25
C GLU A 397 -1.83 -22.21 8.97
N VAL A 398 -1.13 -21.08 8.92
CA VAL A 398 -0.16 -20.77 7.90
C VAL A 398 1.06 -21.66 8.19
N PRO A 399 1.51 -22.51 7.25
CA PRO A 399 2.69 -23.33 7.44
C PRO A 399 3.87 -22.49 7.96
N PRO A 400 4.69 -23.02 8.89
CA PRO A 400 5.83 -22.29 9.43
C PRO A 400 6.73 -21.69 8.35
N GLU A 401 6.89 -22.37 7.21
CA GLU A 401 7.70 -21.89 6.08
C GLU A 401 7.11 -20.62 5.48
N GLN A 402 5.79 -20.59 5.28
CA GLN A 402 5.12 -19.42 4.71
C GLN A 402 5.12 -18.24 5.71
N ARG A 403 5.00 -18.50 7.03
CA ARG A 403 5.17 -17.46 8.07
C ARG A 403 6.57 -16.88 8.05
N ARG A 404 7.60 -17.73 7.91
CA ARG A 404 9.00 -17.30 7.78
C ARG A 404 9.17 -16.45 6.52
N ASP A 405 8.68 -16.92 5.38
CA ASP A 405 8.83 -16.24 4.10
C ASP A 405 8.09 -14.89 4.06
N THR A 406 6.99 -14.76 4.80
CA THR A 406 6.32 -13.47 5.06
C THR A 406 7.22 -12.51 5.84
N LEU A 407 7.80 -12.94 6.96
CA LEU A 407 8.68 -12.09 7.77
C LEU A 407 9.93 -11.68 6.97
N LEU A 408 10.50 -12.59 6.19
CA LEU A 408 11.59 -12.30 5.25
C LEU A 408 11.16 -11.31 4.16
N GLY A 409 9.93 -11.42 3.65
CA GLY A 409 9.34 -10.45 2.73
C GLY A 409 9.22 -9.04 3.32
N VAL A 410 8.78 -8.93 4.57
CA VAL A 410 8.74 -7.64 5.29
C VAL A 410 10.14 -7.06 5.44
N ILE A 411 11.12 -7.86 5.90
CA ILE A 411 12.52 -7.43 6.03
C ILE A 411 13.05 -6.91 4.69
N GLN A 412 12.83 -7.65 3.60
CA GLN A 412 13.30 -7.25 2.28
C GLN A 412 12.62 -5.97 1.77
N ALA A 413 11.31 -5.81 1.98
CA ALA A 413 10.61 -4.58 1.64
C ALA A 413 11.16 -3.36 2.40
N LYS A 414 11.56 -3.53 3.68
CA LYS A 414 12.19 -2.45 4.44
C LYS A 414 13.62 -2.17 4.00
N ARG A 415 14.40 -3.18 3.61
CA ARG A 415 15.73 -2.99 2.98
C ARG A 415 15.62 -2.19 1.69
N GLN A 416 14.67 -2.53 0.82
CA GLN A 416 14.43 -1.78 -0.42
C GLN A 416 14.00 -0.34 -0.14
N HIS A 417 13.17 -0.11 0.87
CA HIS A 417 12.84 1.25 1.27
C HIS A 417 14.09 2.01 1.75
N LEU A 418 14.94 1.38 2.56
CA LEU A 418 16.20 1.99 3.03
C LEU A 418 17.21 2.22 1.90
N SER A 419 17.20 1.40 0.85
CA SER A 419 18.02 1.63 -0.34
C SER A 419 17.62 2.86 -1.12
N GLN A 420 16.36 3.31 -0.97
CA GLN A 420 15.88 4.56 -1.53
C GLN A 420 15.93 5.71 -0.53
N TYR A 421 15.69 5.45 0.76
CA TYR A 421 15.53 6.46 1.82
C TYR A 421 16.33 6.04 3.07
N PRO A 422 17.67 6.10 3.03
CA PRO A 422 18.54 5.52 4.07
C PRO A 422 18.38 6.13 5.48
N ALA A 423 17.76 7.31 5.60
CA ALA A 423 17.49 7.95 6.90
C ALA A 423 16.15 7.54 7.53
N SER A 424 15.33 6.72 6.87
CA SER A 424 13.99 6.35 7.33
C SER A 424 14.02 5.49 8.61
N CYS A 425 13.83 6.10 9.78
CA CYS A 425 13.81 5.36 11.05
C CYS A 425 12.61 4.40 11.15
N SER A 426 11.46 4.78 10.58
CA SER A 426 10.28 3.89 10.55
C SER A 426 10.54 2.60 9.76
N ALA A 427 11.35 2.66 8.70
CA ALA A 427 11.75 1.47 7.96
C ALA A 427 12.77 0.62 8.74
N ARG A 428 13.68 1.25 9.49
CA ARG A 428 14.64 0.54 10.36
C ARG A 428 13.92 -0.19 11.49
N GLU A 429 13.07 0.52 12.24
CA GLU A 429 12.27 -0.04 13.34
C GLU A 429 11.39 -1.21 12.85
N ALA A 430 10.70 -1.03 11.73
CA ALA A 430 9.85 -2.08 11.18
C ALA A 430 10.64 -3.31 10.68
N ARG A 431 11.90 -3.12 10.22
CA ARG A 431 12.78 -4.24 9.86
C ARG A 431 13.21 -5.01 11.11
N GLU A 432 13.61 -4.32 12.17
CA GLU A 432 14.05 -4.97 13.41
C GLU A 432 12.89 -5.68 14.13
N ALA A 433 11.70 -5.07 14.16
CA ALA A 433 10.50 -5.74 14.67
C ALA A 433 10.19 -7.05 13.90
N ALA A 434 10.39 -7.06 12.58
CA ALA A 434 10.22 -8.27 11.78
C ALA A 434 11.31 -9.33 12.08
N PHE A 435 12.54 -8.91 12.35
CA PHE A 435 13.60 -9.83 12.83
C PHE A 435 13.27 -10.41 14.20
N ASP A 436 12.73 -9.62 15.13
CA ASP A 436 12.32 -10.09 16.45
C ASP A 436 11.26 -11.19 16.35
N GLU A 437 10.25 -10.98 15.51
CA GLU A 437 9.25 -12.01 15.20
C GLU A 437 9.88 -13.23 14.50
N LEU A 438 10.82 -13.01 13.58
CA LEU A 438 11.51 -14.08 12.87
C LEU A 438 12.34 -14.94 13.84
N TYR A 439 13.03 -14.35 14.81
CA TYR A 439 13.77 -15.12 15.81
C TYR A 439 12.88 -16.02 16.63
N VAL A 440 11.73 -15.50 17.09
CA VAL A 440 10.76 -16.28 17.86
C VAL A 440 10.23 -17.44 17.02
N LEU A 441 9.85 -17.18 15.77
CA LEU A 441 9.35 -18.20 14.85
C LEU A 441 10.41 -19.27 14.56
N MET A 442 11.61 -18.86 14.16
CA MET A 442 12.69 -19.76 13.76
C MET A 442 13.18 -20.62 14.92
N GLN A 443 13.17 -20.08 16.14
CA GLN A 443 13.49 -20.85 17.34
C GLN A 443 12.39 -21.87 17.68
N ALA A 444 11.11 -21.48 17.55
CA ALA A 444 9.98 -22.32 17.93
C ALA A 444 9.69 -23.44 16.93
N GLU A 445 9.70 -23.12 15.63
CA GLU A 445 9.21 -24.02 14.57
C GLU A 445 10.34 -24.72 13.81
N PHE A 446 11.53 -24.11 13.75
CA PHE A 446 12.67 -24.61 12.97
C PHE A 446 13.88 -24.99 13.83
N ALA A 447 13.77 -24.83 15.15
CA ALA A 447 14.85 -25.06 16.12
C ALA A 447 16.17 -24.32 15.77
N LYS A 448 16.07 -23.16 15.14
CA LYS A 448 17.21 -22.31 14.77
C LYS A 448 17.50 -21.28 15.85
N THR A 449 18.76 -21.20 16.24
CA THR A 449 19.26 -20.16 17.15
C THR A 449 19.29 -18.80 16.46
N ARG A 450 19.26 -17.71 17.23
CA ARG A 450 19.41 -16.35 16.71
C ARG A 450 20.65 -16.19 15.84
N GLU A 451 21.78 -16.77 16.25
CA GLU A 451 23.03 -16.75 15.48
C GLU A 451 22.91 -17.47 14.12
N GLU A 452 22.20 -18.59 14.04
CA GLU A 452 21.91 -19.24 12.76
C GLU A 452 21.00 -18.38 11.88
N VAL A 453 19.95 -17.77 12.46
CA VAL A 453 19.04 -16.88 11.73
C VAL A 453 19.81 -15.67 11.19
N ASP A 454 20.64 -15.03 12.01
CA ASP A 454 21.46 -13.89 11.59
C ASP A 454 22.45 -14.27 10.51
N ARG A 455 23.11 -15.43 10.65
CA ARG A 455 24.04 -15.94 9.63
C ARG A 455 23.37 -16.16 8.28
N THR A 456 22.13 -16.64 8.29
CA THR A 456 21.40 -16.94 7.06
C THR A 456 20.74 -15.71 6.47
N TYR A 457 20.19 -14.82 7.29
CA TYR A 457 19.25 -13.80 6.82
C TYR A 457 19.68 -12.36 7.05
N ARG A 458 20.61 -12.04 7.97
CA ARG A 458 21.10 -10.65 8.11
C ARG A 458 22.16 -10.36 7.06
N THR A 459 22.08 -9.17 6.48
CA THR A 459 23.07 -8.67 5.51
C THR A 459 23.96 -7.62 6.16
N PHE A 460 25.07 -7.29 5.50
CA PHE A 460 25.97 -6.21 5.92
C PHE A 460 25.22 -4.88 6.13
N ASP A 461 24.30 -4.58 5.22
CA ASP A 461 23.54 -3.34 5.21
C ASP A 461 22.57 -3.25 6.40
N ASP A 462 22.12 -4.37 6.97
CA ASP A 462 21.30 -4.33 8.19
C ASP A 462 22.05 -3.70 9.36
N TYR A 463 23.37 -3.96 9.46
CA TYR A 463 24.24 -3.36 10.47
C TYR A 463 24.58 -1.90 10.13
N VAL A 464 24.80 -1.57 8.85
CA VAL A 464 25.06 -0.19 8.42
C VAL A 464 23.84 0.70 8.68
N PHE A 465 22.63 0.19 8.45
CA PHE A 465 21.38 0.89 8.70
C PHE A 465 20.71 0.41 10.00
N ALA A 466 21.48 0.21 11.07
CA ALA A 466 20.97 -0.18 12.39
C ALA A 466 19.87 0.76 12.91
N GLU A 467 18.92 0.22 13.67
CA GLU A 467 17.81 1.01 14.22
C GLU A 467 18.29 2.14 15.14
N LEU A 468 17.65 3.30 15.02
CA LEU A 468 17.93 4.49 15.79
C LEU A 468 16.72 4.81 16.66
N ASP A 469 16.94 5.28 17.88
CA ASP A 469 15.88 5.80 18.74
C ASP A 469 15.27 7.05 18.09
N TYR A 470 14.02 6.94 17.63
CA TYR A 470 13.31 7.99 16.91
C TYR A 470 13.29 9.32 17.66
N LEU A 471 13.02 9.29 18.97
CA LEU A 471 12.87 10.48 19.80
C LEU A 471 14.21 11.15 20.14
N ARG A 472 15.33 10.51 19.79
CA ARG A 472 16.67 11.00 20.09
C ARG A 472 17.54 11.23 18.88
N SER A 473 17.09 10.87 17.68
CA SER A 473 17.95 10.82 16.50
C SER A 473 17.52 11.84 15.43
N PRO A 474 18.23 12.96 15.27
CA PRO A 474 18.07 13.90 14.15
C PRO A 474 18.01 13.27 12.75
N THR A 475 18.65 12.10 12.53
CA THR A 475 18.54 11.38 11.25
C THR A 475 17.09 11.08 10.88
N CYS A 476 16.23 10.78 11.87
CA CYS A 476 14.87 10.33 11.62
C CYS A 476 13.96 11.39 10.97
N CYS A 477 14.37 12.67 11.00
CA CYS A 477 13.62 13.77 10.39
C CYS A 477 14.06 14.09 8.95
N TRP A 478 14.93 13.26 8.36
CA TRP A 478 15.63 13.56 7.12
C TRP A 478 15.03 12.80 5.91
N ASN A 479 13.88 13.28 5.44
CA ASN A 479 13.09 12.62 4.39
C ASN A 479 13.67 12.75 2.98
N ARG A 480 14.55 13.71 2.72
CA ARG A 480 15.14 13.94 1.37
C ARG A 480 16.36 13.08 1.03
N THR A 481 16.67 12.06 1.83
CA THR A 481 17.73 11.09 1.47
C THR A 481 17.33 10.29 0.23
N ASN A 482 18.31 9.75 -0.49
CA ASN A 482 18.08 9.09 -1.78
C ASN A 482 19.02 7.89 -2.01
N ALA A 483 18.78 7.13 -3.09
CA ALA A 483 19.56 5.95 -3.43
C ALA A 483 21.05 6.20 -3.73
N GLN A 484 21.42 7.41 -4.17
CA GLN A 484 22.84 7.74 -4.36
C GLN A 484 23.56 7.87 -3.02
N MET A 485 22.90 8.46 -2.02
CA MET A 485 23.43 8.49 -0.65
C MET A 485 23.59 7.09 -0.06
N TYR A 486 22.61 6.20 -0.27
CA TYR A 486 22.70 4.81 0.18
C TYR A 486 23.99 4.14 -0.30
N ARG A 487 24.29 4.23 -1.61
CA ARG A 487 25.52 3.66 -2.20
C ARG A 487 26.77 4.23 -1.55
N ILE A 488 26.85 5.56 -1.39
CA ILE A 488 27.99 6.22 -0.72
C ILE A 488 28.19 5.68 0.71
N ILE A 489 27.09 5.48 1.44
CA ILE A 489 27.11 5.01 2.83
C ILE A 489 27.63 3.58 2.91
N VAL A 490 27.07 2.69 2.10
CA VAL A 490 27.45 1.27 2.05
C VAL A 490 28.90 1.13 1.59
N ASP A 491 29.31 1.81 0.52
CA ASP A 491 30.69 1.79 0.02
C ASP A 491 31.69 2.25 1.09
N TYR A 492 31.39 3.33 1.80
CA TYR A 492 32.24 3.80 2.89
C TYR A 492 32.39 2.73 3.97
N ALA A 493 31.28 2.13 4.41
CA ALA A 493 31.30 1.07 5.41
C ALA A 493 32.08 -0.16 4.93
N GLN A 494 31.96 -0.53 3.66
CA GLN A 494 32.70 -1.63 3.03
C GLN A 494 34.21 -1.32 2.95
N THR A 495 34.62 -0.07 2.69
CA THR A 495 36.06 0.27 2.67
C THR A 495 36.75 -0.02 4.01
N LEU A 496 36.01 0.02 5.12
CA LEU A 496 36.52 -0.30 6.46
C LEU A 496 36.70 -1.81 6.69
N GLN A 497 36.08 -2.66 5.89
CA GLN A 497 36.25 -4.11 5.93
C GLN A 497 37.53 -4.58 5.21
N ALA A 498 38.16 -3.72 4.40
CA ALA A 498 39.33 -4.08 3.60
C ALA A 498 40.56 -4.52 4.44
N SER A 499 40.60 -4.15 5.73
CA SER A 499 41.68 -4.52 6.66
C SER A 499 41.35 -5.75 7.53
N GLY A 500 40.29 -6.48 7.18
CA GLY A 500 39.71 -7.57 7.98
C GLY A 500 38.38 -7.18 8.59
N CYS A 501 37.74 -8.12 9.28
CA CYS A 501 36.42 -7.85 9.85
C CYS A 501 36.47 -6.73 10.88
N THR A 502 35.71 -5.67 10.63
CA THR A 502 35.45 -4.61 11.59
C THR A 502 33.95 -4.47 11.81
N VAL A 503 33.54 -3.98 12.97
CA VAL A 503 32.12 -3.70 13.23
C VAL A 503 31.65 -2.67 12.18
N PRO A 504 30.59 -2.96 11.40
CA PRO A 504 30.09 -2.03 10.40
C PRO A 504 29.75 -0.68 11.03
N VAL A 505 30.15 0.40 10.35
CA VAL A 505 29.83 1.75 10.81
C VAL A 505 28.37 2.04 10.55
N VAL A 506 27.63 2.40 11.60
CA VAL A 506 26.22 2.75 11.47
C VAL A 506 26.07 4.12 10.81
N PHE A 507 25.20 4.24 9.82
CA PHE A 507 24.77 5.51 9.25
C PHE A 507 23.93 6.28 10.27
N LYS A 508 24.60 7.19 10.98
CA LYS A 508 24.04 8.06 12.00
C LYS A 508 24.87 9.34 12.17
N ARG A 509 24.26 10.36 12.78
CA ARG A 509 24.89 11.63 13.14
C ARG A 509 25.84 11.43 14.31
N THR A 510 27.08 11.87 14.14
CA THR A 510 28.13 11.82 15.17
C THR A 510 28.91 13.13 15.21
N ALA A 511 29.20 13.61 16.42
CA ALA A 511 29.75 14.93 16.70
C ALA A 511 29.06 16.07 15.92
N GLY A 512 27.72 16.02 15.83
CA GLY A 512 26.92 17.05 15.16
C GLY A 512 26.82 16.93 13.64
N ALA A 513 27.42 15.92 13.00
CA ALA A 513 27.49 15.82 11.54
C ALA A 513 27.55 14.38 11.01
N TYR A 514 27.54 14.23 9.68
CA TYR A 514 27.71 12.97 8.96
C TYR A 514 29.06 12.94 8.23
N ARG A 515 30.11 13.48 8.88
CA ARG A 515 31.40 13.79 8.25
C ARG A 515 32.02 12.58 7.55
N ALA A 516 32.02 11.42 8.21
CA ALA A 516 32.57 10.18 7.67
C ALA A 516 32.07 9.90 6.23
N PHE A 517 30.76 9.98 6.03
CA PHE A 517 30.11 9.71 4.74
C PHE A 517 30.23 10.89 3.76
N ALA A 518 30.05 12.12 4.24
CA ALA A 518 30.16 13.33 3.40
C ALA A 518 31.58 13.55 2.86
N ASP A 519 32.59 13.32 3.69
CA ASP A 519 34.00 13.43 3.32
C ASP A 519 34.39 12.31 2.36
N TYR A 520 33.88 11.09 2.56
CA TYR A 520 34.06 9.99 1.62
C TYR A 520 33.41 10.27 0.26
N ALA A 521 32.19 10.84 0.24
CA ALA A 521 31.57 11.31 -0.99
C ALA A 521 32.44 12.34 -1.72
N ALA A 522 33.00 13.30 -0.98
CA ALA A 522 33.90 14.30 -1.55
C ALA A 522 35.20 13.69 -2.09
N ALA A 523 35.83 12.80 -1.33
CA ALA A 523 37.07 12.12 -1.71
C ALA A 523 36.91 11.23 -2.95
N THR A 524 35.71 10.68 -3.17
CA THR A 524 35.38 9.83 -4.32
C THR A 524 34.74 10.58 -5.49
N GLY A 525 34.71 11.91 -5.46
CA GLY A 525 34.13 12.73 -6.54
C GLY A 525 32.59 12.73 -6.59
N ARG A 526 31.94 12.20 -5.57
CA ARG A 526 30.48 12.06 -5.43
C ARG A 526 29.84 13.11 -4.53
N ALA A 527 30.53 14.22 -4.23
CA ALA A 527 30.01 15.29 -3.35
C ALA A 527 28.63 15.81 -3.77
N ALA A 528 28.35 15.92 -5.08
CA ALA A 528 27.07 16.39 -5.59
C ALA A 528 25.89 15.43 -5.35
N GLN A 529 26.19 14.16 -5.07
CA GLN A 529 25.20 13.13 -4.74
C GLN A 529 24.88 13.12 -3.23
N TRP A 530 25.71 13.74 -2.40
CA TRP A 530 25.49 13.85 -0.96
C TRP A 530 24.55 15.01 -0.65
N VAL A 531 23.33 14.71 -0.21
CA VAL A 531 22.38 15.74 0.19
C VAL A 531 22.76 16.25 1.59
N PRO A 532 22.66 17.56 1.87
CA PRO A 532 22.82 18.07 3.23
C PRO A 532 21.63 17.72 4.12
N TRP A 533 21.89 17.48 5.41
CA TRP A 533 20.84 17.24 6.41
C TRP A 533 19.83 18.39 6.49
N SER A 534 18.60 18.05 6.89
CA SER A 534 17.40 18.86 6.75
C SER A 534 16.39 18.68 7.87
N GLU A 535 15.74 19.78 8.21
CA GLU A 535 14.41 19.92 8.83
C GLU A 535 13.24 19.46 7.93
N ASP A 536 13.19 18.24 7.37
CA ASP A 536 12.14 17.91 6.38
C ASP A 536 10.75 17.67 6.99
N GLU A 537 10.70 17.40 8.29
CA GLU A 537 9.48 17.27 9.09
C GLU A 537 9.67 17.90 10.48
N ALA A 538 8.60 17.96 11.27
CA ALA A 538 8.68 18.42 12.64
C ALA A 538 9.71 17.56 13.42
N CYS A 539 10.82 18.17 13.82
CA CYS A 539 11.95 17.47 14.40
C CYS A 539 12.22 17.92 15.85
N PRO A 540 11.53 17.34 16.86
CA PRO A 540 11.81 17.60 18.28
C PRO A 540 13.27 17.34 18.67
N GLN A 541 13.86 16.31 18.08
CA GLN A 541 15.21 15.82 18.35
C GLN A 541 16.33 16.58 17.64
N ARG A 542 16.02 17.63 16.84
CA ARG A 542 17.01 18.39 16.04
C ARG A 542 18.22 18.91 16.82
N SER A 543 18.03 19.23 18.10
CA SER A 543 19.06 19.83 18.96
C SER A 543 20.06 18.81 19.48
N ASN A 544 19.79 17.52 19.32
CA ASN A 544 20.73 16.49 19.73
C ASN A 544 21.95 16.52 18.81
N ALA A 545 23.12 16.54 19.45
CA ALA A 545 24.38 16.56 18.72
C ALA A 545 24.61 15.24 17.97
N ASP A 546 24.20 14.12 18.59
CA ASP A 546 24.40 12.77 18.09
C ASP A 546 23.07 12.04 18.02
N ASP A 547 22.97 11.11 17.07
CA ASP A 547 21.91 10.13 17.07
C ASP A 547 22.16 9.07 18.15
N THR A 548 21.07 8.47 18.63
CA THR A 548 21.12 7.34 19.55
C THR A 548 20.75 6.08 18.80
N GLU A 549 21.69 5.15 18.69
CA GLU A 549 21.42 3.79 18.20
C GLU A 549 20.61 3.02 19.25
N ALA A 550 19.60 2.27 18.82
CA ALA A 550 18.83 1.43 19.73
C ALA A 550 19.69 0.26 20.23
N THR A 551 19.25 -0.42 21.29
CA THR A 551 19.96 -1.61 21.77
C THR A 551 19.54 -2.80 20.95
N HIS A 552 20.51 -3.56 20.43
CA HIS A 552 20.26 -4.73 19.62
C HIS A 552 20.82 -5.98 20.28
N ASP A 553 20.05 -7.06 20.23
CA ASP A 553 20.49 -8.37 20.70
C ASP A 553 20.84 -9.32 19.55
N TRP A 554 21.05 -8.78 18.35
CA TRP A 554 21.53 -9.54 17.19
C TRP A 554 22.96 -10.06 17.40
N THR A 555 23.34 -11.02 16.58
CA THR A 555 24.70 -11.55 16.56
C THR A 555 25.65 -10.53 15.95
N ALA A 556 26.83 -10.33 16.55
CA ALA A 556 27.77 -9.34 16.03
C ALA A 556 28.29 -9.76 14.62
N TRP A 557 28.37 -8.80 13.70
CA TRP A 557 28.83 -9.03 12.32
C TRP A 557 30.08 -9.92 12.23
N CYS A 558 31.13 -9.59 13.00
CA CYS A 558 32.38 -10.35 12.96
C CYS A 558 32.30 -11.75 13.55
N SER A 559 31.30 -12.05 14.38
CA SER A 559 31.08 -13.41 14.87
C SER A 559 30.35 -14.31 13.86
N LEU A 560 29.71 -13.72 12.84
CA LEU A 560 29.01 -14.51 11.81
C LEU A 560 29.94 -15.14 10.78
N GLY A 561 31.23 -14.78 10.79
CA GLY A 561 32.22 -15.23 9.81
C GLY A 561 33.11 -14.08 9.34
N GLY A 562 32.63 -12.84 9.44
CA GLY A 562 33.39 -11.58 9.41
C GLY A 562 34.23 -11.26 8.17
N SER A 563 34.66 -12.24 7.40
CA SER A 563 34.80 -12.07 5.96
C SER A 563 33.39 -12.00 5.40
N THR A 564 33.17 -11.11 4.43
CA THR A 564 32.12 -11.28 3.43
C THR A 564 31.87 -12.79 3.23
N PRO A 565 30.63 -13.33 3.33
CA PRO A 565 30.35 -14.57 2.59
C PRO A 565 30.92 -14.28 1.21
N ALA A 566 31.92 -15.06 0.77
CA ALA A 566 32.77 -14.72 -0.38
C ALA A 566 31.92 -13.93 -1.34
N GLY A 567 32.11 -12.59 -1.33
CA GLY A 567 31.16 -11.69 -1.98
C GLY A 567 30.95 -12.28 -3.35
N CYS A 568 29.69 -12.42 -3.77
CA CYS A 568 29.41 -12.91 -5.11
C CYS A 568 30.43 -12.23 -6.04
N THR A 569 31.34 -13.06 -6.54
CA THR A 569 32.52 -12.54 -7.21
C THR A 569 32.04 -12.31 -8.60
N GLU A 570 31.89 -11.04 -8.94
CA GLU A 570 31.57 -10.58 -10.29
C GLU A 570 32.29 -11.45 -11.31
N ASP A 571 31.52 -11.99 -12.25
CA ASP A 571 32.05 -12.93 -13.19
C ASP A 571 32.82 -12.23 -14.33
N SER A 572 33.26 -13.00 -15.32
CA SER A 572 34.07 -12.46 -16.41
C SER A 572 33.30 -11.63 -17.46
N PHE A 573 31.97 -11.53 -17.32
CA PHE A 573 31.08 -10.87 -18.27
C PHE A 573 30.69 -9.45 -17.85
N GLU A 574 31.02 -9.02 -16.63
CA GLU A 574 30.74 -7.68 -16.11
C GLU A 574 31.46 -6.53 -16.84
N ASP A 575 30.89 -5.32 -16.89
CA ASP A 575 29.61 -4.89 -16.28
C ASP A 575 28.43 -5.19 -17.23
N ASN A 576 27.54 -6.13 -16.86
CA ASN A 576 26.45 -6.61 -17.70
C ASN A 576 25.04 -6.41 -17.10
N ASP A 577 24.96 -5.54 -16.08
CA ASP A 577 23.84 -5.24 -15.17
C ASP A 577 22.57 -4.66 -15.87
N SER A 578 22.60 -4.46 -17.18
CA SER A 578 21.51 -3.81 -17.90
C SER A 578 21.33 -4.31 -19.34
N PRO A 579 20.10 -4.18 -19.90
CA PRO A 579 19.85 -4.55 -21.29
C PRO A 579 20.74 -3.83 -22.31
N ALA A 580 21.22 -2.64 -21.96
CA ALA A 580 22.11 -1.85 -22.81
C ALA A 580 23.58 -2.31 -22.73
N ALA A 581 23.98 -2.89 -21.59
CA ALA A 581 25.30 -3.43 -21.33
C ALA A 581 25.43 -4.93 -21.66
N ALA A 582 24.32 -5.58 -22.07
CA ALA A 582 24.23 -7.01 -22.25
C ALA A 582 25.41 -7.66 -22.99
N SER A 583 26.07 -8.60 -22.33
CA SER A 583 27.27 -9.29 -22.80
C SER A 583 26.97 -10.17 -24.02
N ALA A 584 27.65 -9.93 -25.14
CA ALA A 584 27.39 -10.65 -26.39
C ALA A 584 27.99 -12.07 -26.35
N VAL A 585 27.15 -13.08 -26.57
CA VAL A 585 27.55 -14.48 -26.42
C VAL A 585 27.12 -15.37 -27.58
N ALA A 586 27.82 -16.50 -27.75
CA ALA A 586 27.50 -17.55 -28.72
C ALA A 586 26.82 -18.76 -28.04
N ALA A 587 26.29 -19.70 -28.84
CA ALA A 587 25.83 -21.00 -28.33
C ALA A 587 26.95 -21.76 -27.62
N GLY A 588 26.62 -22.49 -26.56
CA GLY A 588 27.59 -23.16 -25.68
C GLY A 588 27.20 -23.11 -24.21
N SER A 589 28.16 -23.38 -23.32
CA SER A 589 28.01 -23.31 -21.87
C SER A 589 28.89 -22.20 -21.30
N ARG A 590 28.43 -21.52 -20.26
CA ARG A 590 29.20 -20.52 -19.50
C ARG A 590 28.79 -20.54 -18.03
N GLU A 591 29.71 -20.13 -17.18
CA GLU A 591 29.48 -19.96 -15.75
C GLU A 591 29.34 -18.46 -15.47
N GLY A 592 28.42 -18.09 -14.60
CA GLY A 592 28.22 -16.71 -14.15
C GLY A 592 27.71 -16.66 -12.71
N ALA A 593 27.51 -15.46 -12.18
CA ALA A 593 26.97 -15.29 -10.84
C ALA A 593 26.16 -14.00 -10.69
N VAL A 594 24.91 -14.14 -10.19
CA VAL A 594 24.07 -13.00 -9.84
C VAL A 594 24.46 -12.50 -8.45
N CYS A 595 24.87 -11.23 -8.35
CA CYS A 595 25.31 -10.58 -7.12
C CYS A 595 24.27 -9.57 -6.59
N SER A 596 24.41 -9.08 -5.34
CA SER A 596 23.40 -8.17 -4.74
C SER A 596 23.26 -6.87 -5.54
N GLY A 597 22.11 -6.72 -6.21
CA GLY A 597 21.78 -5.54 -7.00
C GLY A 597 22.39 -5.56 -8.41
N ASP A 598 22.82 -6.74 -8.85
CA ASP A 598 23.40 -7.02 -10.15
C ASP A 598 22.52 -8.03 -10.91
N ASP A 599 22.12 -7.66 -12.12
CA ASP A 599 21.22 -8.40 -12.99
C ASP A 599 21.98 -8.80 -14.26
N ASP A 600 22.09 -10.09 -14.55
CA ASP A 600 22.91 -10.56 -15.66
C ASP A 600 22.16 -10.47 -16.99
N TRP A 601 22.54 -9.54 -17.87
CA TRP A 601 22.08 -9.48 -19.25
C TRP A 601 23.10 -10.06 -20.25
N PHE A 602 22.66 -11.04 -21.03
CA PHE A 602 23.39 -11.54 -22.21
C PHE A 602 22.65 -11.22 -23.51
N SER A 603 23.38 -11.20 -24.63
CA SER A 603 22.77 -11.09 -25.95
C SER A 603 23.28 -12.13 -26.95
N VAL A 604 22.36 -12.71 -27.72
CA VAL A 604 22.67 -13.72 -28.76
C VAL A 604 21.97 -13.36 -30.06
N THR A 605 22.63 -13.62 -31.19
CA THR A 605 22.02 -13.45 -32.52
C THR A 605 21.39 -14.75 -32.96
N GLY A 606 20.09 -14.70 -33.29
CA GLY A 606 19.35 -15.85 -33.82
C GLY A 606 19.90 -16.30 -35.18
N ASP A 607 19.88 -17.61 -35.44
CA ASP A 607 20.28 -18.20 -36.72
C ASP A 607 19.08 -18.71 -37.55
N GLY A 608 17.86 -18.57 -37.03
CA GLY A 608 16.63 -19.05 -37.66
C GLY A 608 16.13 -20.39 -37.09
N ARG A 609 16.92 -21.05 -36.25
CA ARG A 609 16.54 -22.26 -35.53
C ARG A 609 15.93 -21.95 -34.16
N PRO A 610 15.21 -22.90 -33.53
CA PRO A 610 14.81 -22.77 -32.13
C PRO A 610 16.03 -22.61 -31.23
N LEU A 611 15.99 -21.61 -30.34
CA LEU A 611 16.95 -21.40 -29.27
C LEU A 611 16.36 -21.95 -27.97
N THR A 612 17.09 -22.84 -27.31
CA THR A 612 16.84 -23.25 -25.93
C THR A 612 17.90 -22.61 -25.05
N VAL A 613 17.45 -21.87 -24.04
CA VAL A 613 18.26 -21.26 -23.00
C VAL A 613 17.97 -22.01 -21.70
N THR A 614 18.98 -22.60 -21.10
CA THR A 614 18.87 -23.36 -19.85
C THR A 614 19.79 -22.75 -18.81
N LEU A 615 19.24 -22.42 -17.67
CA LEU A 615 19.95 -22.00 -16.46
C LEU A 615 20.03 -23.19 -15.51
N SER A 616 21.18 -23.46 -14.91
CA SER A 616 21.37 -24.49 -13.88
C SER A 616 22.10 -23.89 -12.68
N PHE A 617 21.55 -24.08 -11.48
CA PHE A 617 22.07 -23.50 -10.24
C PHE A 617 21.65 -24.36 -9.03
N THR A 618 22.14 -24.04 -7.84
CA THR A 618 21.69 -24.67 -6.60
C THR A 618 20.63 -23.78 -5.95
N HIS A 619 19.34 -24.15 -6.03
CA HIS A 619 18.24 -23.34 -5.49
C HIS A 619 18.37 -23.07 -3.98
N ALA A 620 19.01 -23.97 -3.23
CA ALA A 620 19.27 -23.77 -1.80
C ALA A 620 20.30 -22.67 -1.50
N ASP A 621 21.15 -22.30 -2.46
CA ASP A 621 22.15 -21.23 -2.35
C ASP A 621 21.58 -19.88 -2.80
N GLY A 622 20.61 -19.90 -3.71
CA GLY A 622 19.83 -18.75 -4.17
C GLY A 622 18.89 -19.14 -5.31
N ASP A 623 17.70 -18.56 -5.33
CA ASP A 623 16.68 -18.84 -6.35
C ASP A 623 16.86 -17.90 -7.55
N LEU A 624 17.22 -18.44 -8.71
CA LEU A 624 17.56 -17.65 -9.90
C LEU A 624 16.54 -17.89 -11.01
N ASP A 625 16.05 -16.80 -11.58
CA ASP A 625 15.03 -16.77 -12.62
C ASP A 625 15.65 -16.45 -13.99
N LEU A 626 14.93 -16.84 -15.06
CA LEU A 626 15.37 -16.67 -16.44
C LEU A 626 14.28 -15.98 -17.28
N GLU A 627 14.65 -14.92 -18.00
CA GLU A 627 13.82 -14.27 -19.00
C GLU A 627 14.55 -14.11 -20.34
N VAL A 628 13.82 -14.19 -21.46
CA VAL A 628 14.33 -13.87 -22.80
C VAL A 628 13.47 -12.79 -23.43
N THR A 629 14.09 -11.68 -23.85
CA THR A 629 13.41 -10.55 -24.50
C THR A 629 13.88 -10.34 -25.95
N ASP A 630 13.10 -9.57 -26.71
CA ASP A 630 13.55 -9.01 -27.99
C ASP A 630 14.33 -7.69 -27.82
N GLU A 631 14.77 -7.10 -28.94
CA GLU A 631 15.50 -5.82 -28.95
C GLU A 631 14.71 -4.64 -28.37
N SER A 632 13.37 -4.68 -28.43
CA SER A 632 12.47 -3.66 -27.90
C SER A 632 12.20 -3.81 -26.40
N GLY A 633 12.67 -4.91 -25.80
CA GLY A 633 12.43 -5.26 -24.40
C GLY A 633 11.13 -6.04 -24.16
N ALA A 634 10.47 -6.52 -25.23
CA ALA A 634 9.28 -7.37 -25.06
C ALA A 634 9.71 -8.79 -24.65
N VAL A 635 9.12 -9.31 -23.59
CA VAL A 635 9.36 -10.67 -23.08
C VAL A 635 8.82 -11.71 -24.05
N LEU A 636 9.68 -12.60 -24.52
CA LEU A 636 9.35 -13.70 -25.44
C LEU A 636 9.16 -15.03 -24.71
N GLY A 637 9.73 -15.17 -23.52
CA GLY A 637 9.55 -16.31 -22.64
C GLY A 637 10.27 -16.10 -21.31
N SER A 638 9.75 -16.72 -20.25
CA SER A 638 10.32 -16.69 -18.91
C SER A 638 10.17 -18.04 -18.23
N SER A 639 11.01 -18.30 -17.24
CA SER A 639 11.02 -19.49 -16.40
C SER A 639 11.46 -19.06 -15.00
N ASN A 640 10.62 -19.37 -14.00
CA ASN A 640 10.75 -18.90 -12.62
C ASN A 640 10.27 -19.97 -11.61
N GLY A 641 10.71 -21.21 -11.83
CA GLY A 641 10.43 -22.33 -10.94
C GLY A 641 11.27 -22.30 -9.66
N THR A 642 10.98 -23.23 -8.75
CA THR A 642 11.73 -23.40 -7.49
C THR A 642 12.67 -24.61 -7.55
N SER A 643 13.14 -24.95 -8.75
CA SER A 643 13.98 -26.12 -8.98
C SER A 643 15.42 -25.68 -9.24
N ASN A 644 16.36 -26.62 -9.32
CA ASN A 644 17.77 -26.31 -9.63
C ASN A 644 18.01 -25.93 -11.12
N SER A 645 16.95 -25.63 -11.88
CA SER A 645 17.06 -25.31 -13.31
C SER A 645 15.89 -24.50 -13.83
N GLU A 646 16.18 -23.53 -14.68
CA GLU A 646 15.19 -22.78 -15.47
C GLU A 646 15.44 -22.99 -16.97
N ALA A 647 14.38 -22.98 -17.79
CA ALA A 647 14.52 -23.19 -19.23
C ALA A 647 13.48 -22.44 -20.07
N VAL A 648 13.94 -21.75 -21.11
CA VAL A 648 13.11 -21.07 -22.10
C VAL A 648 13.46 -21.56 -23.51
N THR A 649 12.46 -21.97 -24.29
CA THR A 649 12.61 -22.34 -25.71
C THR A 649 11.80 -21.41 -26.58
N LEU A 650 12.43 -20.78 -27.58
CA LEU A 650 11.75 -19.93 -28.56
C LEU A 650 12.27 -20.17 -29.98
N THR A 651 11.47 -19.83 -31.00
CA THR A 651 11.93 -19.81 -32.39
C THR A 651 12.64 -18.49 -32.69
N THR A 652 13.89 -18.56 -33.17
CA THR A 652 14.64 -17.34 -33.52
C THR A 652 14.46 -16.97 -34.98
N VAL A 653 14.60 -15.68 -35.28
CA VAL A 653 14.69 -15.15 -36.63
C VAL A 653 16.16 -14.89 -36.93
N SER A 654 16.65 -15.40 -38.06
CA SER A 654 18.03 -15.24 -38.48
C SER A 654 18.42 -13.76 -38.52
N GLY A 655 19.51 -13.40 -37.83
CA GLY A 655 20.06 -12.04 -37.77
C GLY A 655 19.40 -11.10 -36.75
N ARG A 656 18.34 -11.53 -36.03
CA ARG A 656 17.77 -10.74 -34.93
C ARG A 656 18.51 -11.01 -33.62
N ARG A 657 18.67 -9.97 -32.79
CA ARG A 657 19.22 -10.11 -31.44
C ARG A 657 18.13 -10.46 -30.43
N TYR A 658 18.48 -11.34 -29.52
CA TYR A 658 17.71 -11.72 -28.35
C TYR A 658 18.52 -11.38 -27.12
N ARG A 659 17.86 -10.89 -26.07
CA ARG A 659 18.49 -10.66 -24.78
C ARG A 659 18.03 -11.73 -23.81
N ILE A 660 18.95 -12.21 -23.00
CA ILE A 660 18.72 -13.19 -21.94
C ILE A 660 19.00 -12.45 -20.64
N HIS A 661 18.10 -12.55 -19.69
CA HIS A 661 18.18 -11.90 -18.39
C HIS A 661 18.12 -12.99 -17.33
N VAL A 662 19.19 -13.08 -16.54
CA VAL A 662 19.32 -13.96 -15.38
C VAL A 662 19.29 -13.06 -14.15
N TYR A 663 18.42 -13.35 -13.19
CA TYR A 663 18.25 -12.50 -12.02
C TYR A 663 17.83 -13.31 -10.80
N GLY A 664 18.09 -12.76 -9.63
CA GLY A 664 17.71 -13.38 -8.37
C GLY A 664 16.25 -13.18 -8.04
N TYR A 665 15.51 -14.24 -7.80
CA TYR A 665 14.18 -14.15 -7.20
C TYR A 665 14.28 -13.45 -5.84
N ARG A 666 13.63 -12.30 -5.71
CA ARG A 666 13.70 -11.42 -4.52
C ARG A 666 15.13 -10.96 -4.17
N GLY A 667 16.02 -10.87 -5.16
CA GLY A 667 17.41 -10.47 -4.97
C GLY A 667 18.29 -11.58 -4.38
N ALA A 668 17.89 -12.84 -4.57
CA ALA A 668 18.77 -13.97 -4.27
C ALA A 668 20.05 -13.88 -5.10
N GLU A 669 21.17 -14.27 -4.49
CA GLU A 669 22.47 -14.32 -5.14
C GLU A 669 22.82 -15.77 -5.43
N GLY A 670 23.58 -16.03 -6.48
CA GLY A 670 23.99 -17.40 -6.75
C GLY A 670 24.84 -17.56 -8.00
N SER A 671 25.77 -18.50 -7.95
CA SER A 671 26.48 -18.96 -9.14
C SER A 671 25.58 -19.87 -9.98
N TYR A 672 25.68 -19.75 -11.30
CA TYR A 672 24.91 -20.52 -12.24
C TYR A 672 25.74 -20.93 -13.45
N ARG A 673 25.22 -21.93 -14.18
CA ARG A 673 25.65 -22.29 -15.52
C ARG A 673 24.54 -21.97 -16.52
N LEU A 674 24.87 -21.21 -17.56
CA LEU A 674 23.97 -20.81 -18.63
C LEU A 674 24.34 -21.52 -19.95
N ASP A 675 23.42 -22.35 -20.43
CA ASP A 675 23.55 -23.18 -21.62
C ASP A 675 22.62 -22.69 -22.75
N LEU A 676 23.19 -22.33 -23.91
CA LEU A 676 22.44 -21.88 -25.09
C LEU A 676 22.63 -22.89 -26.22
N THR A 677 21.53 -23.42 -26.76
CA THR A 677 21.56 -24.39 -27.87
C THR A 677 20.58 -24.03 -28.98
N PHE A 678 21.04 -24.10 -30.23
CA PHE A 678 20.21 -23.96 -31.42
C PHE A 678 19.86 -25.34 -31.98
N GLY A 679 18.55 -25.65 -32.05
CA GLY A 679 17.97 -26.95 -32.40
C GLY A 679 17.83 -27.23 -33.89
#